data_AF-A0A2N3Q204-F1
#
_entry.id   AF-A0A2N3Q204-F1
#
_cell.length_a   1.000
_cell.length_b   1.000
_cell.length_c   1.000
_cell.angle_alpha   90.00
_cell.angle_beta   90.00
_cell.angle_gamma   90.00
#
_symmetry.space_group_name_H-M   'P 1'
#
loop_
_entity.id
_entity.type
_entity.pdbx_description
1 polymer ?
#
loop_
_entity_poly.entity_id
_entity_poly.type
_entity_poly.pdbx_seq_one_letter_code
_entity_poly.pdbx_strand_id
1 'polypeptide(L)'
;MGIPAIAAWRLGLRGKSMLALLSACLIALLPATLMGRQALNGIREGIGMAYARNLNELSSQKILAPVSRELALSLRLADSEFVRQWMGDEGNEQKRRLLFTEMDGYRRAFRDHSWFLVVDSSLNHYFGDAGQSGQTPVETLKAGEKKDAWYFASMRKIDSFNINADTDVAVNQTKLWFNVVVKDGDRKIGLAGTGLDLTSFIADFLASDAAGVTPMIIDRKGVIQAHRDTSLIVMNGGSGAENAAPTLLTLIGDVVSRHALQKAMQTAEQQAGHPTTAWVVLDGKRQLIVDSFIPELQWHVLTAVDLDAARFLDTGWIAPAVVAVGLLLTLLLIGFSYAVDVLVLRPLHRLQSSARAMAAGHYDVALPTGSTDEIGELSQAFAIMADRVKRYTEELERKVLERTAALEATHREMATAHKKLGDSIDYASLIQRAILPDRQMLRLLGPHHCIFWQPRDTVGGDFYVFREDDANCLLGVVDCAGHGVPGALMTMLARAAIDHALSEVGPRSPAAVLSRTDASMRAMIEDGQMAKAVATNMDAGLVYIDRSGRRLLFAGAKISLYWSDGETVEEVTGNRRALGERKPGTYADRDLPLIPDRTYYLTTDGFLDQAGGEHGFGFGKSRFIAMIRHHAKLDLALQKLAIAETLARYQDGHPQRDDITVLSFRFDDAPGNTKT
;
A
#
# COMPACT_ATOMS: atom_id res chain seq x y z
N MET A 1 33.00 1.14 -20.35
CA MET A 1 31.97 2.04 -19.77
C MET A 1 30.65 1.31 -19.80
N GLY A 2 30.00 1.15 -18.64
CA GLY A 2 28.71 0.47 -18.51
C GLY A 2 28.53 -0.06 -17.08
N ILE A 3 28.25 0.85 -16.15
CA ILE A 3 27.90 0.54 -14.76
C ILE A 3 26.58 -0.26 -14.78
N PRO A 4 26.46 -1.43 -14.13
CA PRO A 4 25.19 -2.12 -14.06
C PRO A 4 24.25 -1.34 -13.15
N ALA A 5 23.11 -0.92 -13.71
CA ALA A 5 22.03 -0.30 -12.97
C ALA A 5 21.54 -1.25 -11.88
N ILE A 6 21.59 -0.77 -10.63
CA ILE A 6 21.07 -1.44 -9.44
C ILE A 6 19.58 -1.68 -9.67
N ALA A 7 19.19 -2.95 -9.79
CA ALA A 7 17.80 -3.37 -9.80
C ALA A 7 17.15 -2.94 -8.48
N ALA A 8 16.31 -1.90 -8.55
CA ALA A 8 15.53 -1.45 -7.41
C ALA A 8 14.54 -2.54 -7.01
N TRP A 9 14.88 -3.31 -5.97
CA TRP A 9 13.96 -4.22 -5.31
C TRP A 9 12.72 -3.43 -4.88
N ARG A 10 11.58 -3.63 -5.55
CA ARG A 10 10.28 -3.12 -5.08
C ARG A 10 9.83 -3.97 -3.88
N LEU A 11 10.52 -3.81 -2.76
CA LEU A 11 10.12 -4.36 -1.47
C LEU A 11 8.77 -3.75 -1.08
N GLY A 12 7.79 -4.59 -0.72
CA GLY A 12 6.55 -4.14 -0.09
C GLY A 12 6.82 -3.45 1.25
N LEU A 13 5.78 -2.86 1.88
CA LEU A 13 5.92 -2.11 3.13
C LEU A 13 6.70 -2.92 4.20
N ARG A 14 6.41 -4.23 4.33
CA ARG A 14 7.14 -5.17 5.21
C ARG A 14 8.64 -5.15 4.98
N GLY A 15 9.05 -5.31 3.73
CA GLY A 15 10.45 -5.41 3.36
C GLY A 15 11.19 -4.10 3.60
N LYS A 16 10.53 -2.96 3.33
CA LYS A 16 11.09 -1.63 3.62
C LYS A 16 11.28 -1.42 5.13
N SER A 17 10.28 -1.75 5.95
CA SER A 17 10.35 -1.61 7.41
C SER A 17 11.39 -2.54 8.03
N MET A 18 11.49 -3.81 7.59
CA MET A 18 12.52 -4.72 8.08
C MET A 18 13.93 -4.28 7.68
N LEU A 19 14.11 -3.80 6.44
CA LEU A 19 15.42 -3.34 5.98
C LEU A 19 15.87 -2.08 6.73
N ALA A 20 14.95 -1.16 7.03
CA ALA A 20 15.23 0.01 7.87
C ALA A 20 15.63 -0.40 9.30
N LEU A 21 14.90 -1.34 9.92
CA LEU A 21 15.20 -1.81 11.27
C LEU A 21 16.53 -2.58 11.34
N LEU A 22 16.78 -3.48 10.37
CA LEU A 22 18.05 -4.19 10.25
C LEU A 22 19.22 -3.22 10.09
N SER A 23 19.06 -2.19 9.26
CA SER A 23 20.08 -1.16 9.06
C SER A 23 20.36 -0.40 10.37
N ALA A 24 19.32 -0.01 11.11
CA ALA A 24 19.46 0.65 12.40
C ALA A 24 20.16 -0.24 13.44
N CYS A 25 19.79 -1.52 13.52
CA CYS A 25 20.46 -2.49 14.39
C CYS A 25 21.94 -2.66 14.03
N LEU A 26 22.28 -2.74 12.74
CA LEU A 26 23.66 -2.90 12.28
C LEU A 26 24.51 -1.67 12.62
N ILE A 27 23.94 -0.47 12.45
CA ILE A 27 24.58 0.80 12.79
C ILE A 27 24.83 0.89 14.31
N ALA A 28 23.91 0.41 15.14
CA ALA A 28 24.06 0.42 16.60
C ALA A 28 25.05 -0.64 17.12
N LEU A 29 25.17 -1.79 16.46
CA LEU A 29 26.04 -2.91 16.90
C LEU A 29 27.54 -2.60 16.76
N LEU A 30 27.91 -1.81 15.75
CA LEU A 30 29.29 -1.43 15.45
C LEU A 30 29.99 -0.67 16.60
N PRO A 31 29.44 0.45 17.12
CA PRO A 31 30.03 1.13 18.27
C PRO A 31 29.95 0.30 19.55
N ALA A 32 28.87 -0.45 19.77
CA ALA A 32 28.72 -1.29 20.97
C ALA A 32 29.80 -2.38 21.06
N THR A 33 30.13 -3.02 19.94
CA THR A 33 31.20 -4.04 19.89
C THR A 33 32.59 -3.45 20.09
N LEU A 34 32.85 -2.25 19.55
CA LEU A 34 34.08 -1.50 19.79
C LEU A 34 34.26 -1.14 21.27
N MET A 35 33.23 -0.56 21.90
CA MET A 35 33.25 -0.20 23.32
C MET A 35 33.40 -1.44 24.22
N GLY A 36 32.69 -2.53 23.90
CA GLY A 36 32.78 -3.79 24.65
C GLY A 36 34.18 -4.38 24.62
N ARG A 37 34.85 -4.40 23.46
CA ARG A 37 36.25 -4.86 23.35
C ARG A 37 37.20 -4.02 24.18
N GLN A 38 37.05 -2.69 24.14
CA GLN A 38 37.90 -1.78 24.89
C GLN A 38 37.72 -1.96 26.41
N ALA A 39 36.48 -2.14 26.88
CA ALA A 39 36.18 -2.39 28.28
C ALA A 39 36.74 -3.74 28.77
N LEU A 40 36.55 -4.82 28.00
CA LEU A 40 37.09 -6.16 28.33
C LEU A 40 38.61 -6.15 28.48
N ASN A 41 39.33 -5.48 27.58
CA ASN A 41 40.78 -5.37 27.66
C ASN A 41 41.22 -4.62 28.93
N GLY A 42 40.57 -3.49 29.24
CA GLY A 42 40.87 -2.73 30.46
C GLY A 42 40.60 -3.51 31.75
N ILE A 43 39.51 -4.28 31.81
CA ILE A 43 39.18 -5.14 32.95
C ILE A 43 40.23 -6.25 33.13
N ARG A 44 40.63 -6.90 32.03
CA ARG A 44 41.64 -7.97 32.05
C ARG A 44 42.97 -7.48 32.60
N GLU A 45 43.46 -6.34 32.13
CA GLU A 45 44.73 -5.76 32.59
C GLU A 45 44.64 -5.34 34.06
N GLY A 46 43.54 -4.70 34.49
CA GLY A 46 43.34 -4.28 35.87
C GLY A 46 43.31 -5.44 36.85
N ILE A 47 42.53 -6.49 36.56
CA ILE A 47 42.45 -7.70 37.40
C ILE A 47 43.79 -8.43 37.42
N GLY A 48 44.44 -8.58 36.25
CA GLY A 48 45.73 -9.24 36.11
C GLY A 48 46.83 -8.58 36.94
N MET A 49 46.92 -7.24 36.90
CA MET A 49 47.88 -6.49 37.72
C MET A 49 47.59 -6.63 39.22
N ALA A 50 46.33 -6.53 39.65
CA ALA A 50 45.96 -6.66 41.04
C ALA A 50 46.26 -8.07 41.58
N TYR A 51 45.94 -9.11 40.81
CA TYR A 51 46.27 -10.49 41.14
C TYR A 51 47.78 -10.70 41.28
N ALA A 52 48.57 -10.22 40.31
CA ALA A 52 50.02 -10.36 40.31
C ALA A 52 50.67 -9.69 41.54
N ARG A 53 50.19 -8.50 41.92
CA ARG A 53 50.65 -7.79 43.13
C ARG A 53 50.32 -8.56 44.40
N ASN A 54 49.07 -8.95 44.59
CA ASN A 54 48.64 -9.68 45.77
C ASN A 54 49.38 -11.02 45.92
N LEU A 55 49.61 -11.72 44.81
CA LEU A 55 50.35 -12.98 44.83
C LEU A 55 51.82 -12.77 45.20
N ASN A 56 52.47 -11.75 44.65
CA ASN A 56 53.86 -11.41 44.96
C ASN A 56 54.02 -11.00 46.43
N GLU A 57 53.13 -10.14 46.95
CA GLU A 57 53.12 -9.74 48.36
C GLU A 57 52.94 -10.96 49.29
N LEU A 58 51.95 -11.81 49.00
CA LEU A 58 51.71 -13.04 49.76
C LEU A 58 52.95 -13.95 49.75
N SER A 59 53.60 -14.08 48.59
CA SER A 59 54.78 -14.93 48.42
C SER A 59 55.98 -14.37 49.17
N SER A 60 56.20 -13.06 49.12
CA SER A 60 57.23 -12.35 49.88
C SER A 60 57.03 -12.51 51.39
N GLN A 61 55.81 -12.33 51.89
CA GLN A 61 55.48 -12.53 53.31
C GLN A 61 55.67 -13.98 53.77
N LYS A 62 55.31 -14.96 52.93
CA LYS A 62 55.54 -16.38 53.20
C LYS A 62 57.02 -16.73 53.35
N ILE A 63 57.91 -16.04 52.63
CA ILE A 63 59.37 -16.20 52.75
C ILE A 63 59.89 -15.49 54.00
N LEU A 64 59.50 -14.23 54.18
CA LEU A 64 60.02 -13.36 55.23
C LEU A 64 59.77 -13.93 56.63
N ALA A 65 58.55 -14.35 56.93
CA ALA A 65 58.16 -14.77 58.27
C ALA A 65 59.00 -15.93 58.86
N PRO A 66 59.16 -17.08 58.17
CA PRO A 66 59.99 -18.17 58.70
C PRO A 66 61.48 -17.81 58.70
N VAL A 67 61.99 -17.16 57.64
CA VAL A 67 63.43 -16.86 57.54
C VAL A 67 63.87 -15.85 58.60
N SER A 68 63.09 -14.78 58.83
CA SER A 68 63.39 -13.80 59.89
C SER A 68 63.35 -14.40 61.29
N ARG A 69 62.45 -15.38 61.54
CA ARG A 69 62.38 -16.10 62.82
C ARG A 69 63.65 -16.93 63.06
N GLU A 70 64.06 -17.74 62.08
CA GLU A 70 65.25 -18.59 62.23
C GLU A 70 66.54 -17.75 62.31
N LEU A 71 66.63 -16.64 61.56
CA LEU A 71 67.72 -15.69 61.67
C LEU A 71 67.79 -15.06 63.07
N ALA A 72 66.66 -14.58 63.60
CA ALA A 72 66.61 -13.97 64.94
C ALA A 72 67.00 -14.97 66.04
N LEU A 73 66.57 -16.23 65.93
CA LEU A 73 66.97 -17.29 66.84
C LEU A 73 68.47 -17.64 66.71
N SER A 74 69.01 -17.62 65.49
CA SER A 74 70.44 -17.87 65.23
C SER A 74 71.33 -16.74 65.75
N LEU A 75 70.90 -15.48 65.61
CA LEU A 75 71.55 -14.32 66.22
C LEU A 75 71.56 -14.44 67.75
N ARG A 76 70.42 -14.78 68.34
CA ARG A 76 70.31 -15.00 69.79
C ARG A 76 71.18 -16.16 70.28
N LEU A 77 71.28 -17.24 69.50
CA LEU A 77 72.16 -18.36 69.77
C LEU A 77 73.63 -17.92 69.78
N ALA A 78 74.06 -17.17 68.77
CA ALA A 78 75.42 -16.66 68.68
C ALA A 78 75.78 -15.68 69.81
N ASP A 79 74.81 -14.90 70.29
CA ASP A 79 74.99 -13.98 71.41
C ASP A 79 74.93 -14.66 72.80
N SER A 80 74.57 -15.94 72.87
CA SER A 80 74.46 -16.67 74.14
C SER A 80 75.78 -16.63 74.93
N GLU A 81 75.66 -16.25 76.21
CA GLU A 81 76.77 -16.26 77.14
C GLU A 81 77.34 -17.68 77.34
N PHE A 82 76.51 -18.71 77.33
CA PHE A 82 76.97 -20.10 77.49
C PHE A 82 77.76 -20.56 76.26
N VAL A 83 77.34 -20.19 75.05
CA VAL A 83 78.07 -20.46 73.80
C VAL A 83 79.45 -19.80 73.86
N ARG A 84 79.51 -18.50 74.20
CA ARG A 84 80.78 -17.76 74.27
C ARG A 84 81.72 -18.30 75.35
N GLN A 85 81.23 -18.55 76.55
CA GLN A 85 82.05 -19.07 77.66
C GLN A 85 82.61 -20.46 77.41
N TRP A 86 81.85 -21.33 76.74
CA TRP A 86 82.30 -22.68 76.40
C TRP A 86 83.22 -22.68 75.17
N MET A 87 82.95 -21.91 74.13
CA MET A 87 83.86 -21.80 72.96
C MET A 87 85.24 -21.27 73.35
N GLY A 88 85.33 -20.41 74.36
CA GLY A 88 86.61 -19.95 74.92
C GLY A 88 87.38 -21.00 75.74
N ASP A 89 86.73 -22.10 76.13
CA ASP A 89 87.26 -23.13 77.04
C ASP A 89 86.57 -24.49 76.77
N GLU A 90 86.75 -25.00 75.55
CA GLU A 90 86.01 -26.16 75.01
C GLU A 90 86.17 -27.44 75.84
N GLY A 91 87.30 -27.59 76.54
CA GLY A 91 87.63 -28.74 77.37
C GLY A 91 86.92 -28.79 78.73
N ASN A 92 86.19 -27.75 79.13
CA ASN A 92 85.56 -27.66 80.44
C ASN A 92 84.23 -28.42 80.52
N GLU A 93 84.19 -29.53 81.25
CA GLU A 93 83.00 -30.38 81.37
C GLU A 93 81.77 -29.67 81.98
N GLN A 94 81.97 -28.75 82.93
CA GLN A 94 80.86 -28.06 83.59
C GLN A 94 80.17 -27.08 82.63
N LYS A 95 80.97 -26.29 81.89
CA LYS A 95 80.46 -25.38 80.85
C LYS A 95 79.80 -26.15 79.71
N ARG A 96 80.37 -27.30 79.33
CA ARG A 96 79.83 -28.20 78.31
C ARG A 96 78.41 -28.67 78.65
N ARG A 97 78.17 -29.13 79.90
CA ARG A 97 76.84 -29.57 80.34
C ARG A 97 75.80 -28.44 80.30
N LEU A 98 76.18 -27.23 80.72
CA LEU A 98 75.30 -26.06 80.71
C LEU A 98 74.95 -25.64 79.28
N LEU A 99 75.96 -25.57 78.40
CA LEU A 99 75.76 -25.28 76.98
C LEU A 99 74.76 -26.24 76.35
N PHE A 100 75.01 -27.57 76.41
CA PHE A 100 74.15 -28.52 75.71
C PHE A 100 72.73 -28.60 76.27
N THR A 101 72.52 -28.20 77.52
CA THR A 101 71.17 -28.00 78.08
C THR A 101 70.46 -26.82 77.41
N GLU A 102 71.18 -25.71 77.19
CA GLU A 102 70.65 -24.55 76.44
C GLU A 102 70.45 -24.87 74.95
N MET A 103 71.37 -25.61 74.32
CA MET A 103 71.29 -25.99 72.91
C MET A 103 70.06 -26.85 72.61
N ASP A 104 69.61 -27.70 73.54
CA ASP A 104 68.34 -28.43 73.37
C ASP A 104 67.11 -27.49 73.37
N GLY A 105 67.18 -26.38 74.10
CA GLY A 105 66.18 -25.32 74.06
C GLY A 105 66.10 -24.68 72.66
N TYR A 106 67.25 -24.32 72.09
CA TYR A 106 67.33 -23.81 70.71
C TYR A 106 66.88 -24.84 69.68
N ARG A 107 67.29 -26.11 69.83
CA ARG A 107 66.85 -27.23 68.97
C ARG A 107 65.33 -27.34 68.91
N ARG A 108 64.64 -27.22 70.06
CA ARG A 108 63.17 -27.25 70.10
C ARG A 108 62.53 -25.99 69.53
N ALA A 109 63.22 -24.85 69.57
CA ALA A 109 62.72 -23.58 69.05
C ALA A 109 62.89 -23.45 67.52
N PHE A 110 64.04 -23.88 66.98
CA PHE A 110 64.30 -23.88 65.54
C PHE A 110 63.33 -24.82 64.81
N ARG A 111 62.95 -24.43 63.59
CA ARG A 111 61.96 -25.15 62.80
C ARG A 111 62.49 -26.46 62.22
N ASP A 112 63.77 -26.49 61.80
CA ASP A 112 64.44 -27.71 61.31
C ASP A 112 64.84 -28.66 62.45
N HIS A 113 64.58 -28.26 63.70
CA HIS A 113 65.00 -28.97 64.90
C HIS A 113 66.50 -29.31 64.93
N SER A 114 67.31 -28.44 64.31
CA SER A 114 68.76 -28.61 64.18
C SER A 114 69.51 -27.35 64.62
N TRP A 115 70.78 -27.50 64.97
CA TRP A 115 71.72 -26.40 65.18
C TRP A 115 73.13 -26.87 64.87
N PHE A 116 74.04 -25.94 64.59
CA PHE A 116 75.46 -26.21 64.48
C PHE A 116 76.29 -25.15 65.21
N LEU A 117 77.49 -25.57 65.65
CA LEU A 117 78.52 -24.71 66.21
C LEU A 117 79.87 -25.12 65.61
N VAL A 118 80.67 -24.15 65.18
CA VAL A 118 82.06 -24.36 64.80
C VAL A 118 82.93 -23.50 65.70
N VAL A 119 83.84 -24.14 66.45
CA VAL A 119 84.77 -23.44 67.35
C VAL A 119 86.03 -23.08 66.57
N ASP A 120 86.39 -21.80 66.51
CA ASP A 120 87.50 -21.35 65.63
C ASP A 120 88.88 -21.85 66.09
N SER A 121 89.08 -22.02 67.40
CA SER A 121 90.37 -22.44 67.97
C SER A 121 90.71 -23.90 67.71
N SER A 122 89.72 -24.79 67.70
CA SER A 122 89.90 -26.23 67.47
C SER A 122 89.44 -26.69 66.09
N LEU A 123 88.70 -25.85 65.36
CA LEU A 123 88.02 -26.17 64.11
C LEU A 123 87.02 -27.32 64.22
N ASN A 124 86.60 -27.67 65.44
CA ASN A 124 85.61 -28.70 65.67
C ASN A 124 84.21 -28.20 65.28
N HIS A 125 83.55 -28.98 64.43
CA HIS A 125 82.18 -28.76 63.99
C HIS A 125 81.23 -29.68 64.78
N TYR A 126 80.37 -29.06 65.57
CA TYR A 126 79.31 -29.69 66.33
C TYR A 126 77.98 -29.47 65.62
N PHE A 127 77.18 -30.53 65.51
CA PHE A 127 75.86 -30.49 64.92
C PHE A 127 74.92 -31.33 65.77
N GLY A 128 73.75 -30.77 66.10
CA GLY A 128 72.73 -31.45 66.88
C GLY A 128 71.37 -31.36 66.19
N ASP A 129 70.67 -32.48 66.12
CA ASP A 129 69.32 -32.58 65.55
C ASP A 129 68.46 -33.56 66.36
N ALA A 130 67.33 -34.02 65.81
CA ALA A 130 66.46 -35.00 66.48
C ALA A 130 67.10 -36.40 66.66
N GLY A 131 68.10 -36.75 65.84
CA GLY A 131 68.78 -38.05 65.86
C GLY A 131 70.15 -38.03 66.52
N GLN A 132 70.78 -36.86 66.66
CA GLN A 132 72.14 -36.68 67.20
C GLN A 132 72.14 -35.66 68.34
N SER A 133 72.68 -36.04 69.50
CA SER A 133 72.74 -35.16 70.70
C SER A 133 73.68 -33.96 70.55
N GLY A 134 74.52 -33.95 69.51
CA GLY A 134 75.50 -32.90 69.21
C GLY A 134 76.60 -32.70 70.25
N GLN A 135 76.70 -33.59 71.25
CA GLN A 135 77.65 -33.40 72.35
C GLN A 135 79.10 -33.61 71.92
N THR A 136 79.37 -34.41 70.89
CA THR A 136 80.70 -34.66 70.32
C THR A 136 80.82 -34.01 68.94
N PRO A 137 82.02 -33.57 68.52
CA PRO A 137 82.20 -33.00 67.19
C PRO A 137 81.89 -34.05 66.12
N VAL A 138 81.19 -33.64 65.08
CA VAL A 138 80.81 -34.47 63.93
C VAL A 138 81.98 -34.54 62.94
N GLU A 139 82.73 -33.45 62.82
CA GLU A 139 83.99 -33.39 62.07
C GLU A 139 84.90 -32.28 62.61
N THR A 140 86.16 -32.26 62.16
CA THR A 140 87.10 -31.16 62.38
C THR A 140 87.49 -30.58 61.02
N LEU A 141 87.23 -29.29 60.81
CA LEU A 141 87.41 -28.62 59.52
C LEU A 141 88.90 -28.44 59.18
N LYS A 142 89.22 -28.49 57.89
CA LYS A 142 90.61 -28.34 57.40
C LYS A 142 90.72 -27.22 56.37
N ALA A 143 91.67 -26.30 56.62
CA ALA A 143 91.99 -25.26 55.67
C ALA A 143 92.56 -25.87 54.37
N GLY A 144 91.91 -25.60 53.24
CA GLY A 144 92.33 -26.07 51.90
C GLY A 144 91.42 -27.13 51.27
N GLU A 145 90.55 -27.77 52.04
CA GLU A 145 89.54 -28.69 51.50
C GLU A 145 88.40 -27.90 50.83
N LYS A 146 88.01 -28.31 49.61
CA LYS A 146 86.95 -27.62 48.85
C LYS A 146 85.61 -27.61 49.60
N LYS A 147 85.31 -28.69 50.34
CA LYS A 147 84.08 -28.84 51.13
C LYS A 147 84.02 -27.94 52.37
N ASP A 148 85.16 -27.49 52.91
CA ASP A 148 85.22 -26.67 54.13
C ASP A 148 85.42 -25.17 53.81
N ALA A 149 85.56 -24.83 52.52
CA ALA A 149 85.85 -23.48 52.05
C ALA A 149 84.79 -22.44 52.48
N TRP A 150 83.54 -22.87 52.67
CA TRP A 150 82.43 -22.02 53.10
C TRP A 150 82.68 -21.40 54.50
N TYR A 151 83.26 -22.16 55.43
CA TYR A 151 83.54 -21.70 56.79
C TYR A 151 84.61 -20.59 56.77
N PHE A 152 85.75 -20.86 56.14
CA PHE A 152 86.86 -19.90 56.05
C PHE A 152 86.53 -18.68 55.20
N ALA A 153 85.65 -18.81 54.19
CA ALA A 153 85.11 -17.67 53.48
C ALA A 153 84.23 -16.83 54.41
N SER A 154 83.44 -17.46 55.28
CA SER A 154 82.55 -16.78 56.20
C SER A 154 83.27 -16.03 57.30
N MET A 155 84.23 -16.67 57.98
CA MET A 155 85.02 -15.99 59.01
C MET A 155 85.80 -14.78 58.48
N ARG A 156 86.20 -14.78 57.19
CA ARG A 156 86.89 -13.65 56.54
C ARG A 156 85.96 -12.54 56.07
N LYS A 157 84.88 -12.87 55.38
CA LYS A 157 84.05 -11.90 54.65
C LYS A 157 82.87 -11.37 55.46
N ILE A 158 82.44 -12.09 56.49
CA ILE A 158 81.13 -11.89 57.11
C ILE A 158 81.32 -11.27 58.48
N ASP A 159 80.69 -10.13 58.72
CA ASP A 159 80.81 -9.41 59.98
C ASP A 159 79.73 -9.77 61.00
N SER A 160 78.55 -10.20 60.56
CA SER A 160 77.44 -10.57 61.45
C SER A 160 76.87 -11.92 61.09
N PHE A 161 76.19 -12.04 59.94
CA PHE A 161 75.64 -13.30 59.48
C PHE A 161 75.66 -13.39 57.95
N ASN A 162 75.49 -14.60 57.44
CA ASN A 162 75.21 -14.89 56.04
C ASN A 162 74.26 -16.07 55.93
N ILE A 163 73.41 -16.03 54.92
CA ILE A 163 72.42 -17.04 54.64
C ILE A 163 72.77 -17.65 53.27
N ASN A 164 73.11 -18.94 53.26
CA ASN A 164 73.46 -19.65 52.02
C ASN A 164 72.46 -20.76 51.75
N ALA A 165 72.00 -20.88 50.51
CA ALA A 165 71.26 -22.07 50.07
C ALA A 165 72.26 -23.15 49.63
N ASP A 166 72.14 -24.34 50.19
CA ASP A 166 72.90 -25.52 49.78
C ASP A 166 71.93 -26.67 49.47
N THR A 167 72.23 -27.43 48.42
CA THR A 167 71.44 -28.60 48.03
C THR A 167 72.32 -29.82 48.12
N ASP A 168 72.00 -30.70 49.06
CA ASP A 168 72.68 -31.98 49.15
C ASP A 168 72.15 -32.92 48.05
N VAL A 169 73.01 -33.19 47.08
CA VAL A 169 72.70 -33.99 45.87
C VAL A 169 72.38 -35.45 46.23
N ALA A 170 72.82 -35.95 47.38
CA ALA A 170 72.58 -37.35 47.80
C ALA A 170 71.18 -37.58 48.39
N VAL A 171 70.59 -36.56 49.02
CA VAL A 171 69.26 -36.60 49.66
C VAL A 171 68.22 -35.70 48.98
N ASN A 172 68.62 -34.95 47.95
CA ASN A 172 67.79 -34.03 47.17
C ASN A 172 66.98 -33.07 48.06
N GLN A 173 67.61 -32.58 49.14
CA GLN A 173 67.06 -31.58 50.04
C GLN A 173 67.81 -30.27 49.87
N THR A 174 67.07 -29.18 49.68
CA THR A 174 67.62 -27.83 49.66
C THR A 174 67.43 -27.21 51.03
N LYS A 175 68.53 -26.95 51.72
CA LYS A 175 68.54 -26.30 53.04
C LYS A 175 69.13 -24.91 52.95
N LEU A 176 68.50 -23.99 53.66
CA LEU A 176 69.02 -22.64 53.88
C LEU A 176 69.79 -22.62 55.19
N TRP A 177 71.09 -22.34 55.13
CA TRP A 177 71.98 -22.32 56.28
C TRP A 177 72.17 -20.90 56.79
N PHE A 178 71.82 -20.68 58.06
CA PHE A 178 72.00 -19.41 58.76
C PHE A 178 73.35 -19.42 59.48
N ASN A 179 74.36 -18.83 58.85
CA ASN A 179 75.72 -18.77 59.39
C ASN A 179 75.91 -17.46 60.16
N VAL A 180 75.87 -17.51 61.49
CA VAL A 180 76.06 -16.33 62.35
C VAL A 180 77.43 -16.39 63.02
N VAL A 181 78.16 -15.28 62.98
CA VAL A 181 79.48 -15.17 63.59
C VAL A 181 79.34 -14.98 65.10
N VAL A 182 79.94 -15.90 65.86
CA VAL A 182 80.06 -15.77 67.32
C VAL A 182 81.26 -14.90 67.64
N LYS A 183 81.04 -13.85 68.45
CA LYS A 183 82.08 -12.90 68.84
C LYS A 183 82.24 -12.81 70.35
N ASP A 184 83.47 -12.60 70.79
CA ASP A 184 83.81 -12.21 72.15
C ASP A 184 84.53 -10.85 72.10
N GLY A 185 83.79 -9.78 72.39
CA GLY A 185 84.18 -8.42 72.01
C GLY A 185 84.29 -8.28 70.49
N ASP A 186 85.43 -7.80 69.99
CA ASP A 186 85.72 -7.67 68.56
C ASP A 186 86.31 -8.95 67.93
N ARG A 187 86.64 -9.97 68.74
CA ARG A 187 87.26 -11.20 68.25
C ARG A 187 86.19 -12.20 67.80
N LYS A 188 86.29 -12.67 66.55
CA LYS A 188 85.49 -13.81 66.06
C LYS A 188 86.02 -15.10 66.70
N ILE A 189 85.16 -15.86 67.38
CA ILE A 189 85.54 -17.08 68.10
C ILE A 189 84.89 -18.36 67.55
N GLY A 190 84.02 -18.22 66.56
CA GLY A 190 83.39 -19.34 65.88
C GLY A 190 82.20 -18.92 65.01
N LEU A 191 81.50 -19.94 64.48
CA LEU A 191 80.20 -19.78 63.84
C LEU A 191 79.14 -20.57 64.61
N ALA A 192 77.93 -20.04 64.62
CA ALA A 192 76.75 -20.70 65.17
C ALA A 192 75.57 -20.53 64.23
N GLY A 193 74.65 -21.47 64.24
CA GLY A 193 73.51 -21.37 63.35
C GLY A 193 72.58 -22.56 63.35
N THR A 194 71.69 -22.55 62.37
CA THR A 194 70.75 -23.63 62.07
C THR A 194 70.58 -23.78 60.56
N GLY A 195 69.97 -24.89 60.16
CA GLY A 195 69.41 -25.05 58.82
C GLY A 195 67.92 -24.73 58.82
N LEU A 196 67.37 -24.38 57.67
CA LEU A 196 65.93 -24.39 57.40
C LEU A 196 65.71 -25.25 56.16
N ASP A 197 64.99 -26.35 56.30
CA ASP A 197 64.54 -27.12 55.16
C ASP A 197 63.57 -26.27 54.33
N LEU A 198 64.02 -25.93 53.12
CA LEU A 198 63.22 -25.20 52.15
C LEU A 198 62.63 -26.13 51.10
N THR A 199 62.84 -27.43 51.15
CA THR A 199 62.36 -28.36 50.11
C THR A 199 60.85 -28.28 49.96
N SER A 200 60.10 -28.38 51.06
CA SER A 200 58.64 -28.22 51.02
C SER A 200 58.23 -26.78 50.72
N PHE A 201 59.01 -25.80 51.17
CA PHE A 201 58.67 -24.38 51.04
C PHE A 201 58.91 -23.84 49.62
N ILE A 202 60.05 -24.13 49.01
CA ILE A 202 60.39 -23.85 47.62
C ILE A 202 59.48 -24.66 46.71
N ALA A 203 59.16 -25.91 47.06
CA ALA A 203 58.12 -26.64 46.36
C ALA A 203 56.78 -25.88 46.42
N ASP A 204 56.30 -25.46 47.60
CA ASP A 204 55.05 -24.70 47.73
C ASP A 204 55.08 -23.31 47.05
N PHE A 205 56.23 -22.64 47.04
CA PHE A 205 56.44 -21.34 46.40
C PHE A 205 56.51 -21.48 44.87
N LEU A 206 57.22 -22.48 44.35
CA LEU A 206 57.40 -22.73 42.91
C LEU A 206 56.26 -23.55 42.28
N ALA A 207 55.49 -24.30 43.06
CA ALA A 207 54.36 -25.11 42.62
C ALA A 207 53.06 -24.32 42.47
N SER A 208 53.12 -22.99 42.28
CA SER A 208 51.94 -22.23 41.90
C SER A 208 51.30 -22.84 40.65
N ASP A 209 50.15 -23.50 40.81
CA ASP A 209 49.36 -24.13 39.75
C ASP A 209 48.71 -23.12 38.78
N ALA A 210 48.94 -21.82 39.00
CA ALA A 210 48.41 -20.77 38.16
C ALA A 210 49.14 -20.71 36.81
N ALA A 211 48.46 -21.16 35.75
CA ALA A 211 48.97 -21.07 34.38
C ALA A 211 49.45 -19.65 34.05
N GLY A 212 50.67 -19.53 33.54
CA GLY A 212 51.26 -18.23 33.18
C GLY A 212 51.92 -17.47 34.33
N VAL A 213 52.03 -18.04 35.54
CA VAL A 213 52.74 -17.43 36.66
C VAL A 213 54.07 -18.15 36.92
N THR A 214 55.16 -17.38 36.99
CA THR A 214 56.50 -17.90 37.28
C THR A 214 57.11 -17.14 38.45
N PRO A 215 57.07 -17.70 39.67
CA PRO A 215 57.73 -17.13 40.83
C PRO A 215 59.23 -17.44 40.79
N MET A 216 60.05 -16.49 41.23
CA MET A 216 61.51 -16.66 41.31
C MET A 216 62.11 -15.77 42.40
N ILE A 217 63.29 -16.14 42.90
CA ILE A 217 64.06 -15.34 43.85
C ILE A 217 65.39 -15.03 43.20
N ILE A 218 65.79 -13.76 43.24
CA ILE A 218 67.11 -13.32 42.77
C ILE A 218 67.82 -12.52 43.86
N ASP A 219 69.14 -12.49 43.81
CA ASP A 219 69.91 -11.59 44.66
C ASP A 219 69.94 -10.16 44.10
N ARG A 220 70.58 -9.24 44.81
CA ARG A 220 70.78 -7.85 44.40
C ARG A 220 71.50 -7.68 43.05
N LYS A 221 72.32 -8.64 42.64
CA LYS A 221 73.04 -8.64 41.35
C LYS A 221 72.22 -9.26 40.22
N GLY A 222 71.05 -9.82 40.54
CA GLY A 222 70.15 -10.47 39.61
C GLY A 222 70.48 -11.94 39.34
N VAL A 223 71.33 -12.57 40.16
CA VAL A 223 71.61 -14.00 40.10
C VAL A 223 70.41 -14.76 40.65
N ILE A 224 69.99 -15.80 39.94
CA ILE A 224 68.82 -16.60 40.31
C ILE A 224 69.16 -17.53 41.49
N GLN A 225 68.47 -17.32 42.60
CA GLN A 225 68.60 -18.09 43.85
C GLN A 225 67.55 -19.19 43.94
N ALA A 226 66.35 -18.96 43.40
CA ALA A 226 65.30 -19.98 43.32
C ALA A 226 64.49 -19.83 42.03
N HIS A 227 64.27 -20.95 41.33
CA HIS A 227 63.49 -21.01 40.10
C HIS A 227 62.98 -22.44 39.86
N ARG A 228 61.85 -22.58 39.17
CA ARG A 228 61.25 -23.90 38.84
C ARG A 228 62.19 -24.77 38.00
N ASP A 229 62.87 -24.15 37.05
CA ASP A 229 63.99 -24.76 36.34
C ASP A 229 65.26 -24.67 37.19
N THR A 230 65.65 -25.80 37.79
CA THR A 230 66.82 -25.91 38.67
C THR A 230 68.14 -25.71 37.94
N SER A 231 68.16 -25.81 36.60
CA SER A 231 69.37 -25.53 35.81
C SER A 231 69.80 -24.05 35.85
N LEU A 232 68.89 -23.16 36.24
CA LEU A 232 69.14 -21.73 36.37
C LEU A 232 69.65 -21.32 37.75
N ILE A 233 69.70 -22.24 38.72
CA ILE A 233 70.13 -21.98 40.10
C ILE A 233 71.64 -22.23 40.24
N VAL A 234 72.36 -21.30 40.86
CA VAL A 234 73.81 -21.45 41.10
C VAL A 234 74.07 -22.07 42.47
N MET A 235 74.64 -23.27 42.49
CA MET A 235 75.07 -23.95 43.73
C MET A 235 76.33 -23.28 44.31
N ASN A 236 76.36 -23.00 45.62
CA ASN A 236 77.47 -22.37 46.34
C ASN A 236 77.80 -20.91 45.93
N GLY A 237 76.77 -20.07 45.77
CA GLY A 237 76.92 -18.65 45.37
C GLY A 237 77.82 -17.77 46.25
N GLY A 238 78.10 -18.17 47.50
CA GLY A 238 79.00 -17.43 48.40
C GLY A 238 80.50 -17.58 48.09
N SER A 239 80.90 -18.59 47.31
CA SER A 239 82.31 -18.91 47.04
C SER A 239 82.82 -18.31 45.72
N GLY A 240 82.67 -17.00 45.51
CA GLY A 240 83.46 -16.25 44.51
C GLY A 240 83.33 -16.66 43.03
N ALA A 241 82.36 -17.50 42.66
CA ALA A 241 82.09 -17.93 41.29
C ALA A 241 81.03 -17.03 40.60
N GLU A 242 81.03 -15.73 40.90
CA GLU A 242 79.97 -14.79 40.52
C GLU A 242 79.97 -14.41 39.01
N ASN A 243 81.07 -14.61 38.29
CA ASN A 243 81.24 -14.08 36.92
C ASN A 243 80.67 -14.96 35.78
N ALA A 244 80.13 -16.14 36.07
CA ALA A 244 79.59 -17.08 35.06
C ALA A 244 78.14 -17.54 35.33
N ALA A 245 77.46 -16.93 36.31
CA ALA A 245 76.11 -17.28 36.71
C ALA A 245 75.04 -16.74 35.74
N PRO A 246 74.00 -17.50 35.38
CA PRO A 246 72.84 -16.96 34.67
C PRO A 246 72.13 -15.94 35.55
N THR A 247 71.98 -14.71 35.05
CA THR A 247 71.20 -13.66 35.72
C THR A 247 69.86 -13.49 35.01
N LEU A 248 68.82 -13.04 35.72
CA LEU A 248 67.53 -12.78 35.09
C LEU A 248 67.64 -11.78 33.92
N LEU A 249 68.55 -10.82 34.02
CA LEU A 249 68.81 -9.85 32.96
C LEU A 249 69.36 -10.49 31.67
N THR A 250 70.06 -11.63 31.77
CA THR A 250 70.53 -12.39 30.60
C THR A 250 69.42 -13.18 29.92
N LEU A 251 68.33 -13.51 30.63
CA LEU A 251 67.16 -14.20 30.08
C LEU A 251 66.20 -13.26 29.33
N ILE A 252 66.29 -11.95 29.59
CA ILE A 252 65.51 -10.93 28.90
C ILE A 252 66.22 -10.54 27.60
N GLY A 253 65.55 -10.73 26.47
CA GLY A 253 66.15 -10.57 25.14
C GLY A 253 66.31 -9.11 24.69
N ASP A 254 65.43 -8.20 25.11
CA ASP A 254 65.37 -6.82 24.63
C ASP A 254 65.89 -5.80 25.65
N VAL A 255 66.53 -4.74 25.13
CA VAL A 255 67.16 -3.67 25.94
C VAL A 255 66.13 -2.87 26.75
N VAL A 256 64.93 -2.67 26.18
CA VAL A 256 63.86 -1.90 26.83
C VAL A 256 63.38 -2.59 28.10
N SER A 257 63.09 -3.89 28.02
CA SER A 257 62.68 -4.69 29.16
C SER A 257 63.78 -4.84 30.21
N ARG A 258 65.05 -4.98 29.80
CA ARG A 258 66.19 -4.99 30.76
C ARG A 258 66.24 -3.70 31.58
N HIS A 259 66.10 -2.55 30.92
CA HIS A 259 66.11 -1.26 31.60
C HIS A 259 64.89 -1.08 32.50
N ALA A 260 63.70 -1.52 32.05
CA ALA A 260 62.48 -1.49 32.84
C ALA A 260 62.60 -2.34 34.12
N LEU A 261 63.14 -3.55 34.02
CA LEU A 261 63.38 -4.42 35.17
C LEU A 261 64.41 -3.82 36.13
N GLN A 262 65.56 -3.33 35.63
CA GLN A 262 66.58 -2.72 36.48
C GLN A 262 66.02 -1.52 37.26
N LYS A 263 65.21 -0.68 36.61
CA LYS A 263 64.54 0.44 37.27
C LYS A 263 63.56 -0.04 38.34
N ALA A 264 62.78 -1.09 38.06
CA ALA A 264 61.85 -1.67 39.04
C ALA A 264 62.58 -2.24 40.26
N MET A 265 63.69 -2.97 40.05
CA MET A 265 64.55 -3.49 41.12
C MET A 265 65.14 -2.39 41.98
N GLN A 266 65.72 -1.36 41.36
CA GLN A 266 66.25 -0.20 42.10
C GLN A 266 65.17 0.53 42.90
N THR A 267 63.95 0.62 42.36
CA THR A 267 62.82 1.23 43.05
C THR A 267 62.34 0.36 44.22
N ALA A 268 62.32 -0.97 44.06
CA ALA A 268 61.96 -1.91 45.11
C ALA A 268 62.96 -1.88 46.28
N GLU A 269 64.27 -1.74 46.00
CA GLU A 269 65.29 -1.52 47.03
C GLU A 269 65.06 -0.22 47.83
N GLN A 270 64.63 0.86 47.17
CA GLN A 270 64.34 2.15 47.82
C GLN A 270 63.03 2.15 48.60
N GLN A 271 62.06 1.34 48.15
CA GLN A 271 60.71 1.25 48.71
C GLN A 271 60.45 -0.14 49.28
N ALA A 272 61.31 -0.58 50.21
CA ALA A 272 61.20 -1.89 50.83
C ALA A 272 59.77 -2.18 51.34
N GLY A 273 59.26 -3.37 51.02
CA GLY A 273 57.91 -3.81 51.38
C GLY A 273 56.79 -3.32 50.46
N HIS A 274 57.06 -2.53 49.42
CA HIS A 274 56.05 -2.14 48.41
C HIS A 274 56.40 -2.76 47.05
N PRO A 275 55.53 -3.59 46.46
CA PRO A 275 55.83 -4.24 45.20
C PRO A 275 55.90 -3.23 44.05
N THR A 276 56.97 -3.32 43.26
CA THR A 276 57.10 -2.56 42.01
C THR A 276 56.73 -3.43 40.82
N THR A 277 56.40 -2.81 39.69
CA THR A 277 55.96 -3.55 38.50
C THR A 277 56.69 -3.09 37.25
N ALA A 278 57.09 -4.03 36.40
CA ALA A 278 57.67 -3.76 35.09
C ALA A 278 57.10 -4.69 34.03
N TRP A 279 56.83 -4.14 32.85
CA TRP A 279 56.55 -4.93 31.67
C TRP A 279 57.85 -5.37 31.02
N VAL A 280 58.00 -6.67 30.78
CA VAL A 280 59.18 -7.24 30.14
C VAL A 280 58.79 -8.25 29.07
N VAL A 281 59.71 -8.54 28.16
CA VAL A 281 59.63 -9.71 27.27
C VAL A 281 60.54 -10.81 27.81
N LEU A 282 59.93 -11.81 28.44
CA LEU A 282 60.60 -13.00 28.96
C LEU A 282 60.10 -14.22 28.18
N ASP A 283 61.01 -15.07 27.71
CA ASP A 283 60.72 -16.24 26.86
C ASP A 283 59.89 -15.90 25.60
N GLY A 284 60.13 -14.72 25.01
CA GLY A 284 59.43 -14.26 23.81
C GLY A 284 57.98 -13.80 24.03
N LYS A 285 57.52 -13.73 25.29
CA LYS A 285 56.17 -13.31 25.65
C LYS A 285 56.20 -12.03 26.48
N ARG A 286 55.19 -11.18 26.30
CA ARG A 286 55.02 -9.98 27.12
C ARG A 286 54.48 -10.39 28.50
N GLN A 287 55.29 -10.21 29.53
CA GLN A 287 54.95 -10.59 30.91
C GLN A 287 55.06 -9.37 31.83
N LEU A 288 54.22 -9.34 32.85
CA LEU A 288 54.29 -8.39 33.94
C LEU A 288 55.16 -8.99 35.05
N ILE A 289 56.30 -8.39 35.33
CA ILE A 289 57.07 -8.69 36.54
C ILE A 289 56.56 -7.83 37.68
N VAL A 290 56.31 -8.47 38.81
CA VAL A 290 56.13 -7.81 40.11
C VAL A 290 57.33 -8.15 40.98
N ASP A 291 57.92 -7.15 41.62
CA ASP A 291 59.13 -7.28 42.43
C ASP A 291 58.92 -6.75 43.85
N SER A 292 59.27 -7.56 44.85
CA SER A 292 59.34 -7.19 46.26
C SER A 292 60.74 -7.45 46.81
N PHE A 293 61.36 -6.42 47.38
CA PHE A 293 62.67 -6.53 48.02
C PHE A 293 62.55 -6.86 49.51
N ILE A 294 63.34 -7.83 49.99
CA ILE A 294 63.47 -8.21 51.40
C ILE A 294 64.83 -7.72 51.94
N PRO A 295 64.87 -6.63 52.73
CA PRO A 295 66.12 -6.05 53.22
C PRO A 295 66.97 -6.99 54.08
N GLU A 296 66.34 -7.81 54.92
CA GLU A 296 67.03 -8.74 55.83
C GLU A 296 67.84 -9.81 55.08
N LEU A 297 67.40 -10.14 53.86
CA LEU A 297 68.00 -11.19 53.02
C LEU A 297 68.77 -10.64 51.83
N GLN A 298 68.62 -9.35 51.51
CA GLN A 298 69.14 -8.73 50.29
C GLN A 298 68.66 -9.45 49.01
N TRP A 299 67.43 -9.96 49.05
CA TRP A 299 66.81 -10.72 47.96
C TRP A 299 65.62 -9.97 47.36
N HIS A 300 65.43 -10.16 46.05
CA HIS A 300 64.25 -9.78 45.31
C HIS A 300 63.38 -11.02 45.10
N VAL A 301 62.13 -10.93 45.55
CA VAL A 301 61.09 -11.93 45.30
C VAL A 301 60.27 -11.46 44.12
N LEU A 302 60.44 -12.14 43.00
CA LEU A 302 59.83 -11.79 41.73
C LEU A 302 58.68 -12.73 41.38
N THR A 303 57.69 -12.18 40.70
CA THR A 303 56.60 -12.95 40.09
C THR A 303 56.38 -12.45 38.68
N ALA A 304 56.73 -13.28 37.69
CA ALA A 304 56.47 -12.99 36.28
C ALA A 304 55.11 -13.57 35.88
N VAL A 305 54.23 -12.73 35.31
CA VAL A 305 52.86 -13.10 34.96
C VAL A 305 52.58 -12.82 33.49
N ASP A 306 52.31 -13.87 32.73
CA ASP A 306 51.76 -13.81 31.38
C ASP A 306 50.25 -13.57 31.47
N LEU A 307 49.81 -12.32 31.29
CA LEU A 307 48.38 -11.98 31.33
C LEU A 307 47.57 -12.65 30.20
N ASP A 308 48.24 -13.09 29.13
CA ASP A 308 47.62 -13.75 27.99
C ASP A 308 47.37 -15.23 28.23
N ALA A 309 48.33 -15.93 28.86
CA ALA A 309 48.20 -17.34 29.25
C ALA A 309 47.38 -17.53 30.53
N ALA A 310 47.46 -16.59 31.47
CA ALA A 310 46.70 -16.66 32.69
C ALA A 310 45.24 -16.35 32.40
N ARG A 311 44.41 -17.41 32.42
CA ARG A 311 42.96 -17.37 32.25
C ARG A 311 42.29 -16.74 33.49
N PHE A 312 42.60 -15.47 33.78
CA PHE A 312 42.03 -14.74 34.92
C PHE A 312 40.52 -14.52 34.79
N LEU A 313 40.01 -14.57 33.56
CA LEU A 313 38.60 -14.47 33.25
C LEU A 313 38.18 -15.75 32.53
N ASP A 314 37.24 -16.49 33.12
CA ASP A 314 36.53 -17.52 32.39
C ASP A 314 35.75 -16.84 31.27
N THR A 315 36.20 -17.03 30.04
CA THR A 315 35.56 -16.46 28.84
C THR A 315 34.51 -17.39 28.24
N GLY A 316 34.30 -18.57 28.86
CA GLY A 316 33.35 -19.58 28.41
C GLY A 316 31.91 -19.09 28.37
N TRP A 317 31.54 -18.09 29.17
CA TRP A 317 30.20 -17.48 29.16
C TRP A 317 30.01 -16.41 28.07
N ILE A 318 31.09 -15.87 27.49
CA ILE A 318 30.99 -14.76 26.51
C ILE A 318 30.39 -15.26 25.20
N ALA A 319 30.87 -16.40 24.69
CA ALA A 319 30.33 -16.99 23.46
C ALA A 319 28.81 -17.29 23.54
N PRO A 320 28.30 -18.01 24.57
CA PRO A 320 26.86 -18.21 24.71
C PRO A 320 26.10 -16.91 24.97
N ALA A 321 26.68 -15.92 25.65
CA ALA A 321 26.05 -14.61 25.82
C ALA A 321 25.87 -13.87 24.48
N VAL A 322 26.87 -13.89 23.59
CA VAL A 322 26.78 -13.30 22.25
C VAL A 322 25.72 -14.03 21.42
N VAL A 323 25.69 -15.36 21.46
CA VAL A 323 24.66 -16.17 20.80
C VAL A 323 23.27 -15.84 21.35
N ALA A 324 23.11 -15.71 22.67
CA ALA A 324 21.85 -15.35 23.30
C ALA A 324 21.35 -13.96 22.87
N VAL A 325 22.25 -12.97 22.79
CA VAL A 325 21.91 -11.63 22.28
C VAL A 325 21.50 -11.68 20.80
N GLY A 326 22.21 -12.45 19.97
CA GLY A 326 21.87 -12.65 18.57
C GLY A 326 20.50 -13.32 18.38
N LEU A 327 20.21 -14.35 19.19
CA LEU A 327 18.90 -15.01 19.21
C LEU A 327 17.80 -14.05 19.67
N LEU A 328 18.04 -13.26 20.73
CA LEU A 328 17.09 -12.25 21.22
C LEU A 328 16.78 -11.21 20.14
N LEU A 329 17.80 -10.68 19.45
CA LEU A 329 17.63 -9.75 18.34
C LEU A 329 16.81 -10.37 17.19
N THR A 330 17.08 -11.63 16.87
CA THR A 330 16.33 -12.36 15.84
C THR A 330 14.86 -12.52 16.25
N LEU A 331 14.60 -12.85 17.52
CA LEU A 331 13.26 -13.01 18.06
C LEU A 331 12.50 -11.67 18.09
N LEU A 332 13.17 -10.58 18.44
CA LEU A 332 12.62 -9.21 18.36
C LEU A 332 12.31 -8.81 16.91
N LEU A 333 13.17 -9.14 15.95
CA LEU A 333 12.92 -8.88 14.52
C LEU A 333 11.71 -9.67 14.00
N ILE A 334 11.57 -10.94 14.41
CA ILE A 334 10.40 -11.77 14.09
C ILE A 334 9.15 -11.17 14.74
N GLY A 335 9.21 -10.81 16.03
CA GLY A 335 8.11 -10.19 16.77
C GLY A 335 7.69 -8.85 16.16
N PHE A 336 8.64 -8.00 15.76
CA PHE A 336 8.37 -6.75 15.06
C PHE A 336 7.73 -6.99 13.69
N SER A 337 8.24 -7.94 12.91
CA SER A 337 7.64 -8.34 11.62
C SER A 337 6.20 -8.81 11.80
N TYR A 338 5.95 -9.62 12.84
CA TYR A 338 4.63 -10.06 13.20
C TYR A 338 3.73 -8.91 13.67
N ALA A 339 4.24 -7.97 14.46
CA ALA A 339 3.50 -6.80 14.92
C ALA A 339 3.12 -5.86 13.76
N VAL A 340 4.00 -5.67 12.77
CA VAL A 340 3.70 -4.88 11.56
C VAL A 340 2.65 -5.59 10.69
N ASP A 341 2.67 -6.91 10.57
CA ASP A 341 1.59 -7.69 9.93
C ASP A 341 0.25 -7.50 10.68
N VAL A 342 0.32 -7.79 11.98
CA VAL A 342 -0.52 -7.39 13.11
C VAL A 342 -1.40 -6.16 12.89
N LEU A 343 -0.74 -5.04 13.17
CA LEU A 343 -1.28 -3.74 13.49
C LEU A 343 -1.47 -2.88 12.24
N VAL A 344 -0.66 -3.10 11.19
CA VAL A 344 -0.65 -2.22 10.01
C VAL A 344 -1.19 -2.92 8.77
N LEU A 345 -0.62 -4.06 8.40
CA LEU A 345 -0.90 -4.66 7.08
C LEU A 345 -2.24 -5.38 7.00
N ARG A 346 -2.66 -6.09 8.05
CA ARG A 346 -3.95 -6.77 8.06
C ARG A 346 -5.12 -5.78 8.00
N PRO A 347 -5.17 -4.70 8.81
CA PRO A 347 -6.23 -3.69 8.67
C PRO A 347 -6.27 -3.04 7.29
N LEU A 348 -5.11 -2.70 6.71
CA LEU A 348 -5.02 -2.11 5.37
C LEU A 348 -5.55 -3.06 4.28
N HIS A 349 -5.19 -4.36 4.33
CA HIS A 349 -5.73 -5.33 3.37
C HIS A 349 -7.25 -5.52 3.52
N ARG A 350 -7.78 -5.49 4.75
CA ARG A 350 -9.23 -5.56 4.99
C ARG A 350 -9.97 -4.32 4.48
N LEU A 351 -9.38 -3.12 4.65
CA LEU A 351 -9.92 -1.89 4.05
C LEU A 351 -9.91 -1.98 2.52
N GLN A 352 -8.80 -2.46 1.94
CA GLN A 352 -8.69 -2.66 0.50
C GLN A 352 -9.75 -3.65 -0.03
N SER A 353 -9.97 -4.78 0.65
CA SER A 353 -10.98 -5.76 0.24
C SER A 353 -12.39 -5.20 0.36
N SER A 354 -12.67 -4.44 1.43
CA SER A 354 -13.98 -3.80 1.64
C SER A 354 -14.27 -2.75 0.58
N ALA A 355 -13.29 -1.93 0.22
CA ALA A 355 -13.40 -0.97 -0.88
C ALA A 355 -13.68 -1.65 -2.24
N ARG A 356 -13.05 -2.79 -2.52
CA ARG A 356 -13.33 -3.59 -3.74
C ARG A 356 -14.74 -4.17 -3.73
N ALA A 357 -15.20 -4.69 -2.61
CA ALA A 357 -16.57 -5.21 -2.47
C ALA A 357 -17.63 -4.12 -2.69
N MET A 358 -17.41 -2.92 -2.14
CA MET A 358 -18.25 -1.75 -2.40
C MET A 358 -18.27 -1.33 -3.87
N ALA A 359 -17.12 -1.37 -4.55
CA ALA A 359 -17.05 -1.09 -5.98
C ALA A 359 -17.81 -2.12 -6.83
N ALA A 360 -17.96 -3.34 -6.32
CA ALA A 360 -18.78 -4.39 -6.92
C ALA A 360 -20.25 -4.35 -6.48
N GLY A 361 -20.71 -3.28 -5.81
CA GLY A 361 -22.11 -3.08 -5.42
C GLY A 361 -22.51 -3.73 -4.09
N HIS A 362 -21.58 -4.31 -3.34
CA HIS A 362 -21.86 -4.92 -2.03
C HIS A 362 -21.49 -3.92 -0.93
N TYR A 363 -22.49 -3.24 -0.35
CA TYR A 363 -22.27 -2.20 0.65
C TYR A 363 -22.32 -2.68 2.11
N ASP A 364 -22.78 -3.91 2.36
CA ASP A 364 -22.89 -4.50 3.70
C ASP A 364 -21.59 -5.16 4.18
N VAL A 365 -20.45 -4.52 3.94
CA VAL A 365 -19.14 -5.08 4.28
C VAL A 365 -18.68 -4.57 5.64
N ALA A 366 -18.30 -5.48 6.53
CA ALA A 366 -17.77 -5.13 7.84
C ALA A 366 -16.39 -4.47 7.72
N LEU A 367 -16.33 -3.17 7.95
CA LEU A 367 -15.08 -2.43 8.00
C LEU A 367 -14.33 -2.73 9.30
N PRO A 368 -12.99 -2.73 9.28
CA PRO A 368 -12.21 -3.02 10.48
C PRO A 368 -12.48 -1.96 11.56
N THR A 369 -13.08 -2.38 12.67
CA THR A 369 -13.36 -1.54 13.84
C THR A 369 -12.39 -1.88 14.96
N GLY A 370 -11.95 -0.87 15.72
CA GLY A 370 -11.18 -1.07 16.95
C GLY A 370 -9.77 -0.46 17.00
N SER A 371 -9.29 0.17 15.92
CA SER A 371 -8.09 1.00 16.00
C SER A 371 -8.46 2.45 16.31
N THR A 372 -7.71 3.10 17.19
CA THR A 372 -7.87 4.53 17.54
C THR A 372 -6.75 5.39 16.94
N ASP A 373 -5.99 4.82 16.02
CA ASP A 373 -4.92 5.49 15.27
C ASP A 373 -5.43 6.00 13.92
N GLU A 374 -4.51 6.47 13.06
CA GLU A 374 -4.81 7.00 11.73
C GLU A 374 -5.48 5.97 10.82
N ILE A 375 -5.23 4.66 11.03
CA ILE A 375 -5.90 3.58 10.29
C ILE A 375 -7.34 3.44 10.77
N GLY A 376 -7.58 3.64 12.07
CA GLY A 376 -8.91 3.73 12.67
C GLY A 376 -9.76 4.86 12.08
N GLU A 377 -9.20 6.07 12.04
CA GLU A 377 -9.86 7.24 11.42
C GLU A 377 -10.20 7.00 9.95
N LEU A 378 -9.26 6.43 9.19
CA LEU A 378 -9.49 6.07 7.79
C LEU A 378 -10.63 5.05 7.63
N SER A 379 -10.69 4.05 8.52
CA SER A 379 -11.76 3.05 8.51
C SER A 379 -13.13 3.68 8.78
N GLN A 380 -13.21 4.65 9.71
CA GLN A 380 -14.43 5.37 10.02
C GLN A 380 -14.89 6.25 8.84
N ALA A 381 -13.97 6.95 8.18
CA ALA A 381 -14.28 7.74 6.98
C ALA A 381 -14.84 6.84 5.85
N PHE A 382 -14.25 5.67 5.65
CA PHE A 382 -14.76 4.68 4.70
C PHE A 382 -16.16 4.16 5.07
N ALA A 383 -16.46 3.99 6.36
CA ALA A 383 -17.78 3.55 6.84
C ALA A 383 -18.87 4.56 6.51
N ILE A 384 -18.59 5.85 6.76
CA ILE A 384 -19.51 6.94 6.42
C ILE A 384 -19.77 6.97 4.91
N MET A 385 -18.73 6.78 4.09
CA MET A 385 -18.88 6.73 2.63
C MET A 385 -19.72 5.54 2.19
N ALA A 386 -19.45 4.34 2.71
CA ALA A 386 -20.18 3.11 2.36
C ALA A 386 -21.68 3.23 2.61
N ASP A 387 -22.05 3.72 3.79
CA ASP A 387 -23.44 3.90 4.19
C ASP A 387 -24.15 4.97 3.34
N ARG A 388 -23.45 6.06 2.98
CA ARG A 388 -24.01 7.08 2.08
C ARG A 388 -24.28 6.51 0.69
N VAL A 389 -23.35 5.76 0.12
CA VAL A 389 -23.53 5.16 -1.21
C VAL A 389 -24.69 4.17 -1.20
N LYS A 390 -24.80 3.31 -0.17
CA LYS A 390 -25.93 2.38 -0.02
C LYS A 390 -27.28 3.11 -0.06
N ARG A 391 -27.45 4.13 0.77
CA ARG A 391 -28.70 4.91 0.85
C ARG A 391 -29.05 5.60 -0.47
N TYR A 392 -28.05 6.14 -1.18
CA TYR A 392 -28.26 6.74 -2.49
C TYR A 392 -28.75 5.73 -3.53
N THR A 393 -28.17 4.52 -3.53
CA THR A 393 -28.58 3.45 -4.47
C THR A 393 -30.01 2.99 -4.21
N GLU A 394 -30.37 2.73 -2.95
CA GLU A 394 -31.74 2.33 -2.55
C GLU A 394 -32.79 3.42 -2.91
N GLU A 395 -32.47 4.69 -2.68
CA GLU A 395 -33.36 5.80 -3.04
C GLU A 395 -33.55 5.93 -4.56
N LEU A 396 -32.48 5.71 -5.33
CA LEU A 396 -32.51 5.79 -6.78
C LEU A 396 -33.36 4.67 -7.38
N GLU A 397 -33.21 3.43 -6.91
CA GLU A 397 -34.01 2.28 -7.36
C GLU A 397 -35.51 2.52 -7.11
N ARG A 398 -35.87 3.04 -5.94
CA ARG A 398 -37.27 3.40 -5.64
C ARG A 398 -37.81 4.45 -6.61
N LYS A 399 -37.04 5.52 -6.88
CA LYS A 399 -37.46 6.58 -7.83
C LYS A 399 -37.62 6.06 -9.25
N VAL A 400 -36.77 5.13 -9.68
CA VAL A 400 -36.88 4.50 -11.00
C VAL A 400 -38.19 3.71 -11.10
N LEU A 401 -38.51 2.88 -10.10
CA LEU A 401 -39.76 2.12 -10.07
C LEU A 401 -41.01 3.03 -10.11
N GLU A 402 -41.04 4.08 -9.30
CA GLU A 402 -42.15 5.05 -9.28
C GLU A 402 -42.32 5.76 -10.63
N ARG A 403 -41.22 6.19 -11.25
CA ARG A 403 -41.24 6.89 -12.54
C ARG A 403 -41.68 5.99 -13.69
N THR A 404 -41.21 4.75 -13.72
CA THR A 404 -41.61 3.78 -14.75
C THR A 404 -43.10 3.46 -14.64
N ALA A 405 -43.62 3.24 -13.44
CA ALA A 405 -45.05 2.98 -13.23
C ALA A 405 -45.94 4.17 -13.66
N ALA A 406 -45.54 5.40 -13.34
CA ALA A 406 -46.26 6.61 -13.75
C ALA A 406 -46.25 6.78 -15.27
N LEU A 407 -45.11 6.53 -15.93
CA LEU A 407 -44.98 6.67 -17.38
C LEU A 407 -45.87 5.67 -18.14
N GLU A 408 -45.92 4.42 -17.69
CA GLU A 408 -46.77 3.39 -18.30
C GLU A 408 -48.27 3.73 -18.18
N ALA A 409 -48.69 4.31 -17.07
CA ALA A 409 -50.07 4.75 -16.87
C ALA A 409 -50.46 5.86 -17.87
N THR A 410 -49.65 6.91 -17.98
CA THR A 410 -49.90 8.02 -18.93
C THR A 410 -49.94 7.53 -20.38
N HIS A 411 -49.05 6.61 -20.77
CA HIS A 411 -49.01 6.09 -22.13
C HIS A 411 -50.27 5.31 -22.49
N ARG A 412 -50.81 4.51 -21.55
CA ARG A 412 -52.06 3.78 -21.75
C ARG A 412 -53.26 4.72 -21.89
N GLU A 413 -53.31 5.79 -21.10
CA GLU A 413 -54.38 6.79 -21.19
C GLU A 413 -54.38 7.49 -22.56
N MET A 414 -53.21 7.92 -23.02
CA MET A 414 -53.06 8.59 -24.31
C MET A 414 -53.47 7.70 -25.49
N ALA A 415 -53.01 6.44 -25.51
CA ALA A 415 -53.38 5.49 -26.56
C ALA A 415 -54.89 5.23 -26.62
N THR A 416 -55.54 5.16 -25.45
CA THR A 416 -56.99 4.95 -25.37
C THR A 416 -57.77 6.16 -25.87
N ALA A 417 -57.33 7.38 -25.57
CA ALA A 417 -57.94 8.60 -26.06
C ALA A 417 -57.83 8.74 -27.59
N HIS A 418 -56.64 8.47 -28.15
CA HIS A 418 -56.41 8.52 -29.60
C HIS A 418 -57.32 7.54 -30.36
N LYS A 419 -57.44 6.30 -29.87
CA LYS A 419 -58.32 5.30 -30.49
C LYS A 419 -59.78 5.76 -30.54
N LYS A 420 -60.29 6.30 -29.42
CA LYS A 420 -61.67 6.81 -29.35
C LYS A 420 -61.93 7.98 -30.31
N LEU A 421 -60.93 8.85 -30.52
CA LEU A 421 -61.04 9.94 -31.49
C LEU A 421 -61.11 9.42 -32.93
N GLY A 422 -60.27 8.43 -33.29
CA GLY A 422 -60.31 7.77 -34.59
C GLY A 422 -61.69 7.17 -34.88
N ASP A 423 -62.19 6.33 -33.96
CA ASP A 423 -63.50 5.67 -34.10
C ASP A 423 -64.66 6.68 -34.28
N SER A 424 -64.57 7.86 -33.65
CA SER A 424 -65.59 8.92 -33.74
C SER A 424 -65.59 9.62 -35.10
N ILE A 425 -64.41 9.82 -35.70
CA ILE A 425 -64.26 10.46 -37.01
C ILE A 425 -64.70 9.48 -38.12
N ASP A 426 -64.38 8.20 -37.99
CA ASP A 426 -64.85 7.16 -38.92
C ASP A 426 -66.39 7.08 -38.92
N TYR A 427 -67.02 7.17 -37.74
CA TYR A 427 -68.47 7.24 -37.62
C TYR A 427 -69.06 8.48 -38.32
N ALA A 428 -68.40 9.64 -38.22
CA ALA A 428 -68.85 10.86 -38.89
C ALA A 428 -68.83 10.72 -40.43
N SER A 429 -67.89 9.96 -41.00
CA SER A 429 -67.85 9.68 -42.46
C SER A 429 -69.04 8.86 -42.94
N LEU A 430 -69.54 7.94 -42.13
CA LEU A 430 -70.77 7.21 -42.43
C LEU A 430 -71.98 8.15 -42.52
N ILE A 431 -72.06 9.14 -41.62
CA ILE A 431 -73.12 10.16 -41.64
C ILE A 431 -73.00 11.01 -42.91
N GLN A 432 -71.79 11.49 -43.23
CA GLN A 432 -71.59 12.33 -44.42
C GLN A 432 -71.90 11.59 -45.72
N ARG A 433 -71.49 10.32 -45.86
CA ARG A 433 -71.83 9.52 -47.05
C ARG A 433 -73.34 9.28 -47.18
N ALA A 434 -74.07 9.21 -46.07
CA ALA A 434 -75.52 8.97 -46.08
C ALA A 434 -76.32 10.15 -46.65
N ILE A 435 -75.80 11.38 -46.63
CA ILE A 435 -76.49 12.56 -47.20
C ILE A 435 -76.29 12.72 -48.71
N LEU A 436 -75.34 11.99 -49.31
CA LEU A 436 -75.02 12.10 -50.74
C LEU A 436 -76.08 11.37 -51.59
N PRO A 437 -76.53 11.97 -52.71
CA PRO A 437 -77.68 11.45 -53.48
C PRO A 437 -77.34 10.31 -54.46
N ASP A 438 -76.31 9.48 -54.17
CA ASP A 438 -75.80 8.44 -55.07
C ASP A 438 -76.88 7.51 -55.63
N ARG A 439 -77.75 7.02 -54.75
CA ARG A 439 -78.83 6.09 -55.13
C ARG A 439 -79.87 6.76 -56.03
N GLN A 440 -80.16 8.04 -55.80
CA GLN A 440 -81.15 8.79 -56.57
C GLN A 440 -80.62 9.09 -57.98
N MET A 441 -79.36 9.54 -58.07
CA MET A 441 -78.70 9.82 -59.34
C MET A 441 -78.53 8.56 -60.18
N LEU A 442 -78.09 7.45 -59.58
CA LEU A 442 -77.94 6.17 -60.30
C LEU A 442 -79.28 5.67 -60.86
N ARG A 443 -80.38 5.81 -60.11
CA ARG A 443 -81.70 5.37 -60.54
C ARG A 443 -82.23 6.13 -61.75
N LEU A 444 -82.02 7.45 -61.81
CA LEU A 444 -82.65 8.33 -62.80
C LEU A 444 -81.74 8.68 -63.97
N LEU A 445 -80.46 8.90 -63.70
CA LEU A 445 -79.48 9.27 -64.72
C LEU A 445 -78.76 8.04 -65.27
N GLY A 446 -78.61 6.97 -64.49
CA GLY A 446 -77.92 5.74 -64.93
C GLY A 446 -76.53 6.06 -65.52
N PRO A 447 -76.22 5.61 -66.75
CA PRO A 447 -74.93 5.86 -67.40
C PRO A 447 -74.72 7.32 -67.86
N HIS A 448 -75.74 8.17 -67.80
CA HIS A 448 -75.68 9.58 -68.23
C HIS A 448 -75.01 10.52 -67.22
N HIS A 449 -74.45 9.99 -66.13
CA HIS A 449 -73.69 10.76 -65.16
C HIS A 449 -72.50 10.00 -64.58
N CYS A 450 -71.55 10.74 -64.03
CA CYS A 450 -70.44 10.22 -63.25
C CYS A 450 -70.08 11.21 -62.14
N ILE A 451 -69.76 10.69 -60.96
CA ILE A 451 -69.23 11.46 -59.84
C ILE A 451 -67.86 10.92 -59.40
N PHE A 452 -66.87 11.80 -59.32
CA PHE A 452 -65.60 11.58 -58.64
C PHE A 452 -65.59 12.46 -57.39
N TRP A 453 -65.67 11.86 -56.21
CA TRP A 453 -65.71 12.55 -54.91
C TRP A 453 -64.69 11.91 -53.99
N GLN A 454 -63.76 12.71 -53.49
CA GLN A 454 -62.65 12.26 -52.66
C GLN A 454 -62.33 13.33 -51.60
N PRO A 455 -62.79 13.15 -50.35
CA PRO A 455 -62.36 13.99 -49.24
C PRO A 455 -60.86 13.91 -48.99
N ARG A 456 -60.29 14.97 -48.43
CA ARG A 456 -58.87 15.06 -48.08
C ARG A 456 -58.54 14.26 -46.83
N ASP A 457 -59.39 14.38 -45.81
CA ASP A 457 -59.34 13.61 -44.58
C ASP A 457 -60.43 12.50 -44.62
N THR A 458 -60.80 11.89 -43.49
CA THR A 458 -61.89 10.90 -43.44
C THR A 458 -63.28 11.49 -43.80
N VAL A 459 -63.43 12.80 -43.61
CA VAL A 459 -64.60 13.63 -43.94
C VAL A 459 -64.15 14.96 -44.53
N GLY A 460 -64.98 15.61 -45.36
CA GLY A 460 -64.62 16.83 -46.10
C GLY A 460 -65.69 17.93 -46.11
N GLY A 461 -65.43 19.09 -46.72
CA GLY A 461 -66.39 20.16 -46.97
C GLY A 461 -67.22 19.98 -48.24
N ASP A 462 -66.71 19.20 -49.19
CA ASP A 462 -67.33 18.95 -50.49
C ASP A 462 -68.53 17.99 -50.46
N PHE A 463 -69.58 18.33 -51.20
CA PHE A 463 -70.69 17.42 -51.50
C PHE A 463 -71.38 17.77 -52.82
N TYR A 464 -72.33 16.92 -53.22
CA TYR A 464 -73.13 17.11 -54.42
C TYR A 464 -74.62 16.92 -54.13
N VAL A 465 -75.43 17.60 -54.94
CA VAL A 465 -76.88 17.67 -54.77
C VAL A 465 -77.59 17.17 -56.01
N PHE A 466 -78.76 16.59 -55.80
CA PHE A 466 -79.62 16.10 -56.86
C PHE A 466 -81.09 16.15 -56.42
N ARG A 467 -81.96 16.64 -57.31
CA ARG A 467 -83.41 16.65 -57.14
C ARG A 467 -84.10 16.29 -58.45
N GLU A 468 -85.04 15.37 -58.35
CA GLU A 468 -85.92 14.93 -59.42
C GLU A 468 -87.08 15.93 -59.59
N ASP A 469 -87.42 16.26 -60.83
CA ASP A 469 -88.60 17.05 -61.24
C ASP A 469 -89.25 16.36 -62.45
N ASP A 470 -89.97 15.28 -62.19
CA ASP A 470 -90.50 14.34 -63.19
C ASP A 470 -89.42 13.82 -64.15
N ALA A 471 -89.48 14.18 -65.43
CA ALA A 471 -88.49 13.81 -66.44
C ALA A 471 -87.22 14.70 -66.40
N ASN A 472 -87.26 15.79 -65.65
CA ASN A 472 -86.19 16.78 -65.51
C ASN A 472 -85.48 16.61 -64.16
N CYS A 473 -84.35 17.30 -63.98
CA CYS A 473 -83.64 17.25 -62.70
C CYS A 473 -82.78 18.48 -62.47
N LEU A 474 -82.55 18.78 -61.19
CA LEU A 474 -81.48 19.66 -60.74
C LEU A 474 -80.33 18.82 -60.22
N LEU A 475 -79.09 19.16 -60.59
CA LEU A 475 -77.88 18.59 -60.02
C LEU A 475 -76.82 19.65 -59.79
N GLY A 476 -75.84 19.36 -58.95
CA GLY A 476 -74.75 20.30 -58.70
C GLY A 476 -73.72 19.83 -57.69
N VAL A 477 -72.67 20.64 -57.55
CA VAL A 477 -71.59 20.43 -56.57
C VAL A 477 -71.48 21.64 -55.67
N VAL A 478 -71.06 21.42 -54.44
CA VAL A 478 -70.92 22.43 -53.40
C VAL A 478 -69.64 22.14 -52.61
N ASP A 479 -68.87 23.19 -52.39
CA ASP A 479 -67.61 23.19 -51.64
C ASP A 479 -67.77 24.16 -50.47
N CYS A 480 -67.70 23.64 -49.25
CA CYS A 480 -67.83 24.42 -48.04
C CYS A 480 -66.47 24.81 -47.48
N ALA A 481 -66.37 25.99 -46.87
CA ALA A 481 -65.13 26.43 -46.26
C ALA A 481 -64.54 25.44 -45.24
N GLY A 482 -63.29 25.06 -45.49
CA GLY A 482 -62.51 24.16 -44.66
C GLY A 482 -62.75 22.67 -45.00
N HIS A 483 -61.78 21.84 -44.63
CA HIS A 483 -61.82 20.39 -44.81
C HIS A 483 -61.90 19.68 -43.43
N GLY A 484 -61.94 18.36 -43.41
CA GLY A 484 -61.96 17.60 -42.16
C GLY A 484 -63.27 17.79 -41.38
N VAL A 485 -63.23 17.63 -40.06
CA VAL A 485 -64.44 17.68 -39.20
C VAL A 485 -65.20 19.02 -39.31
N PRO A 486 -64.55 20.21 -39.29
CA PRO A 486 -65.26 21.47 -39.46
C PRO A 486 -65.95 21.61 -40.84
N GLY A 487 -65.27 21.21 -41.91
CA GLY A 487 -65.83 21.19 -43.27
C GLY A 487 -67.06 20.29 -43.34
N ALA A 488 -66.99 19.09 -42.77
CA ALA A 488 -68.09 18.13 -42.77
C ALA A 488 -69.34 18.61 -42.02
N LEU A 489 -69.18 19.38 -40.93
CA LEU A 489 -70.29 20.03 -40.25
C LEU A 489 -70.93 21.11 -41.13
N MET A 490 -70.12 21.88 -41.85
CA MET A 490 -70.61 22.86 -42.83
C MET A 490 -71.38 22.19 -43.97
N THR A 491 -70.91 21.04 -44.47
CA THR A 491 -71.62 20.23 -45.46
C THR A 491 -73.03 19.87 -44.99
N MET A 492 -73.22 19.47 -43.73
CA MET A 492 -74.55 19.12 -43.21
C MET A 492 -75.49 20.34 -43.19
N LEU A 493 -74.97 21.49 -42.76
CA LEU A 493 -75.74 22.74 -42.71
C LEU A 493 -76.11 23.23 -44.12
N ALA A 494 -75.13 23.25 -45.01
CA ALA A 494 -75.29 23.61 -46.42
C ALA A 494 -76.32 22.69 -47.10
N ARG A 495 -76.26 21.38 -46.82
CA ARG A 495 -77.22 20.43 -47.37
C ARG A 495 -78.64 20.71 -46.91
N ALA A 496 -78.84 20.98 -45.61
CA ALA A 496 -80.15 21.34 -45.07
C ALA A 496 -80.67 22.65 -45.66
N ALA A 497 -79.81 23.66 -45.81
CA ALA A 497 -80.16 24.95 -46.42
C ALA A 497 -80.56 24.82 -47.90
N ILE A 498 -79.87 23.97 -48.67
CA ILE A 498 -80.22 23.68 -50.06
C ILE A 498 -81.56 22.94 -50.14
N ASP A 499 -81.76 21.92 -49.29
CA ASP A 499 -83.02 21.17 -49.25
C ASP A 499 -84.21 22.06 -48.87
N HIS A 500 -84.01 22.98 -47.92
CA HIS A 500 -84.99 24.02 -47.58
C HIS A 500 -85.28 24.95 -48.76
N ALA A 501 -84.24 25.46 -49.41
CA ALA A 501 -84.38 26.32 -50.59
C ALA A 501 -85.19 25.64 -51.70
N LEU A 502 -84.87 24.38 -52.00
CA LEU A 502 -85.56 23.59 -53.02
C LEU A 502 -87.03 23.36 -52.69
N SER A 503 -87.38 23.20 -51.41
CA SER A 503 -88.77 23.04 -50.99
C SER A 503 -89.60 24.32 -51.18
N GLU A 504 -88.98 25.49 -51.09
CA GLU A 504 -89.67 26.77 -51.18
C GLU A 504 -89.77 27.31 -52.61
N VAL A 505 -88.67 27.29 -53.37
CA VAL A 505 -88.62 27.90 -54.71
C VAL A 505 -88.69 26.88 -55.84
N GLY A 506 -88.62 25.59 -55.53
CA GLY A 506 -88.56 24.50 -56.50
C GLY A 506 -87.20 24.35 -57.19
N PRO A 507 -87.01 23.28 -57.99
CA PRO A 507 -85.71 22.98 -58.63
C PRO A 507 -85.46 23.74 -59.94
N ARG A 508 -86.47 24.42 -60.51
CA ARG A 508 -86.43 24.93 -61.90
C ARG A 508 -85.60 26.18 -62.12
N SER A 509 -85.21 26.89 -61.06
CA SER A 509 -84.33 28.08 -61.14
C SER A 509 -83.13 27.91 -60.21
N PRO A 510 -81.98 27.43 -60.73
CA PRO A 510 -80.73 27.34 -59.98
C PRO A 510 -80.36 28.63 -59.24
N ALA A 511 -80.54 29.79 -59.87
CA ALA A 511 -80.26 31.09 -59.27
C ALA A 511 -81.16 31.40 -58.07
N ALA A 512 -82.45 31.06 -58.15
CA ALA A 512 -83.36 31.19 -57.02
C ALA A 512 -82.96 30.26 -55.87
N VAL A 513 -82.58 29.02 -56.18
CA VAL A 513 -82.10 28.04 -55.19
C VAL A 513 -80.83 28.55 -54.50
N LEU A 514 -79.84 29.05 -55.25
CA LEU A 514 -78.62 29.65 -54.67
C LEU A 514 -78.95 30.85 -53.79
N SER A 515 -79.80 31.76 -54.26
CA SER A 515 -80.18 32.97 -53.51
C SER A 515 -80.89 32.62 -52.20
N ARG A 516 -81.78 31.62 -52.24
CA ARG A 516 -82.49 31.17 -51.04
C ARG A 516 -81.60 30.35 -50.10
N THR A 517 -80.65 29.58 -50.65
CA THR A 517 -79.62 28.88 -49.87
C THR A 517 -78.75 29.89 -49.12
N ASP A 518 -78.27 30.96 -49.78
CA ASP A 518 -77.49 32.03 -49.15
C ASP A 518 -78.25 32.67 -47.98
N ALA A 519 -79.53 32.99 -48.19
CA ALA A 519 -80.39 33.54 -47.14
C ALA A 519 -80.59 32.57 -45.97
N SER A 520 -80.81 31.28 -46.26
CA SER A 520 -81.04 30.24 -45.24
C SER A 520 -79.77 29.99 -44.41
N MET A 521 -78.61 29.90 -45.06
CA MET A 521 -77.32 29.77 -44.39
C MET A 521 -77.01 30.94 -43.47
N ARG A 522 -77.25 32.19 -43.93
CA ARG A 522 -77.06 33.39 -43.10
C ARG A 522 -77.94 33.38 -41.86
N ALA A 523 -79.22 33.06 -42.02
CA ALA A 523 -80.15 32.98 -40.89
C ALA A 523 -79.68 31.94 -39.86
N MET A 524 -79.30 30.74 -40.31
CA MET A 524 -78.80 29.68 -39.42
C MET A 524 -77.52 30.08 -38.67
N ILE A 525 -76.61 30.81 -39.32
CA ILE A 525 -75.34 31.26 -38.71
C ILE A 525 -75.56 32.43 -37.74
N GLU A 526 -76.44 33.39 -38.09
CA GLU A 526 -76.78 34.54 -37.26
C GLU A 526 -77.52 34.12 -35.97
N ASP A 527 -78.50 33.22 -36.09
CA ASP A 527 -79.24 32.66 -34.95
C ASP A 527 -78.34 31.85 -34.01
N GLY A 528 -77.33 31.17 -34.57
CA GLY A 528 -76.37 30.33 -33.84
C GLY A 528 -75.28 31.10 -33.07
N GLN A 529 -75.24 32.44 -33.13
CA GLN A 529 -74.20 33.29 -32.52
C GLN A 529 -72.77 32.82 -32.83
N MET A 530 -72.51 32.28 -34.02
CA MET A 530 -71.18 31.75 -34.35
C MET A 530 -70.14 32.87 -34.34
N ALA A 531 -68.94 32.57 -33.83
CA ALA A 531 -67.85 33.54 -33.76
C ALA A 531 -67.50 34.06 -35.16
N LYS A 532 -67.36 35.39 -35.31
CA LYS A 532 -67.03 36.07 -36.58
C LYS A 532 -65.72 35.61 -37.26
N ALA A 533 -64.95 34.74 -36.61
CA ALA A 533 -63.67 34.21 -37.08
C ALA A 533 -63.78 32.86 -37.82
N VAL A 534 -64.96 32.23 -37.86
CA VAL A 534 -65.16 30.96 -38.59
C VAL A 534 -65.50 31.27 -40.05
N ALA A 535 -64.75 30.68 -40.98
CA ALA A 535 -65.07 30.75 -42.40
C ALA A 535 -66.32 29.90 -42.68
N THR A 536 -67.38 30.52 -43.19
CA THR A 536 -68.69 29.89 -43.45
C THR A 536 -69.15 30.05 -44.89
N ASN A 537 -68.28 30.56 -45.76
CA ASN A 537 -68.57 30.69 -47.17
C ASN A 537 -68.61 29.31 -47.84
N MET A 538 -69.36 29.22 -48.94
CA MET A 538 -69.40 28.02 -49.76
C MET A 538 -69.50 28.39 -51.24
N ASP A 539 -68.77 27.64 -52.05
CA ASP A 539 -68.83 27.70 -53.50
C ASP A 539 -69.84 26.66 -53.97
N ALA A 540 -70.66 26.98 -54.96
CA ALA A 540 -71.72 26.09 -55.43
C ALA A 540 -71.99 26.25 -56.92
N GLY A 541 -72.19 25.16 -57.64
CA GLY A 541 -72.58 25.17 -59.05
C GLY A 541 -73.81 24.29 -59.24
N LEU A 542 -74.92 24.88 -59.68
CA LEU A 542 -76.20 24.20 -59.85
C LEU A 542 -76.66 24.27 -61.32
N VAL A 543 -77.12 23.13 -61.84
CA VAL A 543 -77.66 22.99 -63.20
C VAL A 543 -79.04 22.34 -63.13
N TYR A 544 -80.04 23.02 -63.69
CA TYR A 544 -81.35 22.44 -63.94
C TYR A 544 -81.43 22.00 -65.39
N ILE A 545 -81.82 20.74 -65.61
CA ILE A 545 -81.80 20.08 -66.91
C ILE A 545 -83.25 19.85 -67.34
N ASP A 546 -83.70 20.63 -68.31
CA ASP A 546 -85.02 20.50 -68.94
C ASP A 546 -84.89 19.64 -70.21
N ARG A 547 -85.06 18.34 -70.05
CA ARG A 547 -84.98 17.36 -71.14
C ARG A 547 -86.11 17.55 -72.15
N SER A 548 -87.29 17.97 -71.67
CA SER A 548 -88.45 18.22 -72.52
C SER A 548 -88.28 19.46 -73.40
N GLY A 549 -87.72 20.53 -72.84
CA GLY A 549 -87.43 21.79 -73.52
C GLY A 549 -86.08 21.84 -74.22
N ARG A 550 -85.26 20.78 -74.12
CA ARG A 550 -83.88 20.70 -74.64
C ARG A 550 -83.03 21.91 -74.25
N ARG A 551 -83.08 22.27 -72.98
CA ARG A 551 -82.29 23.37 -72.41
C ARG A 551 -81.76 23.01 -71.03
N LEU A 552 -80.72 23.70 -70.62
CA LEU A 552 -80.21 23.65 -69.25
C LEU A 552 -80.05 25.07 -68.73
N LEU A 553 -80.43 25.27 -67.48
CA LEU A 553 -80.22 26.51 -66.75
C LEU A 553 -79.06 26.29 -65.80
N PHE A 554 -78.06 27.18 -65.83
CA PHE A 554 -76.92 27.14 -64.93
C PHE A 554 -76.82 28.40 -64.07
N ALA A 555 -76.60 28.22 -62.78
CA ALA A 555 -76.14 29.29 -61.90
C ALA A 555 -75.02 28.77 -61.00
N GLY A 556 -73.97 29.58 -60.82
CA GLY A 556 -72.85 29.25 -59.97
C GLY A 556 -72.46 30.41 -59.04
N ALA A 557 -71.96 30.06 -57.86
CA ALA A 557 -71.24 30.88 -56.91
C ALA A 557 -69.81 30.34 -56.87
N LYS A 558 -68.88 31.03 -57.53
CA LYS A 558 -67.46 30.68 -57.77
C LYS A 558 -67.16 29.35 -58.50
N ILE A 559 -68.14 28.47 -58.67
CA ILE A 559 -68.04 27.28 -59.51
C ILE A 559 -68.51 27.59 -60.94
N SER A 560 -67.75 27.15 -61.93
CA SER A 560 -68.09 27.25 -63.36
C SER A 560 -68.64 25.92 -63.89
N LEU A 561 -69.52 25.99 -64.90
CA LEU A 561 -69.92 24.84 -65.71
C LEU A 561 -69.04 24.78 -66.95
N TYR A 562 -68.41 23.64 -67.20
CA TYR A 562 -67.69 23.38 -68.44
C TYR A 562 -68.51 22.46 -69.33
N TRP A 563 -68.41 22.61 -70.65
CA TRP A 563 -68.88 21.60 -71.59
C TRP A 563 -67.81 21.31 -72.65
N SER A 564 -67.80 20.08 -73.16
CA SER A 564 -66.95 19.69 -74.27
C SER A 564 -67.65 18.71 -75.20
N ASP A 565 -67.44 18.90 -76.51
CA ASP A 565 -67.83 17.98 -77.58
C ASP A 565 -66.66 17.09 -78.05
N GLY A 566 -65.52 17.12 -77.34
CA GLY A 566 -64.29 16.40 -77.69
C GLY A 566 -63.34 17.16 -78.61
N GLU A 567 -63.77 18.26 -79.20
CA GLU A 567 -62.95 19.13 -80.05
C GLU A 567 -62.72 20.49 -79.39
N THR A 568 -63.79 21.07 -78.85
CA THR A 568 -63.82 22.35 -78.16
C THR A 568 -64.22 22.18 -76.70
N VAL A 569 -63.85 23.18 -75.89
CA VAL A 569 -64.28 23.31 -74.50
C VAL A 569 -64.71 24.75 -74.29
N GLU A 570 -65.90 24.94 -73.73
CA GLU A 570 -66.36 26.25 -73.28
C GLU A 570 -66.60 26.21 -71.77
N GLU A 571 -66.36 27.35 -71.13
CA GLU A 571 -66.66 27.57 -69.73
C GLU A 571 -67.77 28.62 -69.60
N VAL A 572 -68.83 28.23 -68.91
CA VAL A 572 -69.88 29.12 -68.44
C VAL A 572 -69.51 29.54 -67.03
N THR A 573 -68.98 30.76 -66.91
CA THR A 573 -68.46 31.28 -65.64
C THR A 573 -69.57 31.51 -64.62
N GLY A 574 -69.33 31.02 -63.40
CA GLY A 574 -70.16 31.34 -62.24
C GLY A 574 -70.00 32.80 -61.77
N ASN A 575 -70.83 33.22 -60.84
CA ASN A 575 -70.67 34.50 -60.16
C ASN A 575 -69.36 34.50 -59.34
N ARG A 576 -68.72 35.67 -59.21
CA ARG A 576 -67.47 35.83 -58.45
C ARG A 576 -67.64 35.75 -56.93
N ARG A 577 -68.86 35.79 -56.41
CA ARG A 577 -69.15 35.72 -54.98
C ARG A 577 -69.58 34.33 -54.57
N ALA A 578 -69.01 33.84 -53.47
CA ALA A 578 -69.47 32.64 -52.78
C ALA A 578 -70.79 32.91 -52.02
N LEU A 579 -71.53 31.85 -51.73
CA LEU A 579 -72.63 31.91 -50.75
C LEU A 579 -72.03 32.14 -49.35
N GLY A 580 -72.77 32.80 -48.46
CA GLY A 580 -72.31 33.06 -47.09
C GLY A 580 -71.23 34.14 -46.95
N GLU A 581 -70.80 34.81 -48.04
CA GLU A 581 -69.88 35.96 -47.96
C GLU A 581 -70.46 37.13 -47.16
N ARG A 582 -69.64 38.06 -46.65
CA ARG A 582 -70.14 39.23 -45.88
C ARG A 582 -71.19 40.05 -46.61
N LYS A 583 -71.14 40.13 -47.95
CA LYS A 583 -72.15 40.82 -48.78
C LYS A 583 -72.97 39.78 -49.54
N PRO A 584 -74.31 39.89 -49.58
CA PRO A 584 -75.15 39.00 -50.37
C PRO A 584 -74.75 38.99 -51.85
N GLY A 585 -74.74 37.79 -52.44
CA GLY A 585 -74.53 37.61 -53.87
C GLY A 585 -75.81 37.86 -54.68
N THR A 586 -75.66 38.13 -55.97
CA THR A 586 -76.79 38.19 -56.91
C THR A 586 -76.56 37.14 -58.00
N TYR A 587 -77.30 36.04 -57.96
CA TYR A 587 -77.17 34.93 -58.89
C TYR A 587 -78.18 35.07 -60.03
N ALA A 588 -77.82 34.63 -61.24
CA ALA A 588 -78.69 34.70 -62.41
C ALA A 588 -78.57 33.42 -63.23
N ASP A 589 -79.71 32.91 -63.72
CA ASP A 589 -79.76 31.72 -64.55
C ASP A 589 -79.20 32.03 -65.94
N ARG A 590 -78.26 31.21 -66.38
CA ARG A 590 -77.76 31.18 -67.76
C ARG A 590 -78.52 30.09 -68.52
N ASP A 591 -79.33 30.51 -69.48
CA ASP A 591 -80.06 29.60 -70.37
C ASP A 591 -79.15 29.15 -71.52
N LEU A 592 -78.97 27.84 -71.61
CA LEU A 592 -78.07 27.18 -72.54
C LEU A 592 -78.82 26.04 -73.25
N PRO A 593 -78.62 25.84 -74.56
CA PRO A 593 -79.20 24.70 -75.26
C PRO A 593 -78.59 23.38 -74.74
N LEU A 594 -79.44 22.38 -74.53
CA LEU A 594 -79.00 21.01 -74.23
C LEU A 594 -78.68 20.32 -75.56
N ILE A 595 -77.39 20.26 -75.88
CA ILE A 595 -76.91 19.77 -77.18
C ILE A 595 -76.43 18.32 -77.03
N PRO A 596 -76.86 17.39 -77.91
CA PRO A 596 -76.39 16.00 -77.92
C PRO A 596 -74.87 15.91 -78.05
N ASP A 597 -74.29 14.81 -77.57
CA ASP A 597 -72.85 14.53 -77.63
C ASP A 597 -71.94 15.51 -76.85
N ARG A 598 -72.51 16.48 -76.11
CA ARG A 598 -71.76 17.32 -75.18
C ARG A 598 -71.73 16.72 -73.79
N THR A 599 -70.52 16.54 -73.26
CA THR A 599 -70.34 16.22 -71.84
C THR A 599 -70.15 17.51 -71.04
N TYR A 600 -70.91 17.64 -69.97
CA TYR A 600 -70.88 18.78 -69.07
C TYR A 600 -70.16 18.39 -67.77
N TYR A 601 -69.41 19.33 -67.19
CA TYR A 601 -68.58 19.13 -66.00
C TYR A 601 -68.74 20.27 -65.01
N LEU A 602 -68.92 19.90 -63.73
CA LEU A 602 -68.77 20.77 -62.58
C LEU A 602 -67.62 20.24 -61.74
N THR A 603 -66.74 21.13 -61.27
CA THR A 603 -65.61 20.76 -60.41
C THR A 603 -65.47 21.76 -59.27
N THR A 604 -65.11 21.28 -58.09
CA THR A 604 -64.65 22.10 -56.97
C THR A 604 -63.18 22.48 -57.16
N ASP A 605 -62.68 23.43 -56.36
CA ASP A 605 -61.32 23.96 -56.56
C ASP A 605 -60.24 22.94 -56.19
N GLY A 606 -60.51 21.97 -55.32
CA GLY A 606 -59.55 20.97 -54.91
C GLY A 606 -58.94 20.17 -56.06
N PHE A 607 -59.69 19.89 -57.14
CA PHE A 607 -59.12 19.25 -58.33
C PHE A 607 -58.12 20.17 -59.05
N LEU A 608 -58.46 21.46 -59.18
CA LEU A 608 -57.68 22.48 -59.87
C LEU A 608 -56.45 22.88 -59.05
N ASP A 609 -56.56 22.87 -57.72
CA ASP A 609 -55.55 23.33 -56.79
C ASP A 609 -54.64 22.21 -56.27
N GLN A 610 -54.94 20.95 -56.63
CA GLN A 610 -54.11 19.80 -56.30
C GLN A 610 -52.67 20.03 -56.75
N ALA A 611 -51.75 20.08 -55.78
CA ALA A 611 -50.34 20.24 -56.03
C ALA A 611 -49.76 18.97 -56.67
N GLY A 612 -48.87 19.15 -57.65
CA GLY A 612 -48.24 18.05 -58.36
C GLY A 612 -47.36 18.48 -59.53
N GLY A 613 -46.98 17.51 -60.35
CA GLY A 613 -46.01 17.65 -61.43
C GLY A 613 -44.60 17.96 -60.91
N GLU A 614 -43.68 18.23 -61.83
CA GLU A 614 -42.26 18.43 -61.51
C GLU A 614 -41.97 19.60 -60.55
N HIS A 615 -42.87 20.58 -60.48
CA HIS A 615 -42.68 21.84 -59.76
C HIS A 615 -43.63 22.04 -58.58
N GLY A 616 -44.52 21.07 -58.30
CA GLY A 616 -45.50 21.15 -57.21
C GLY A 616 -46.59 22.22 -57.41
N PHE A 617 -46.85 22.67 -58.64
CA PHE A 617 -47.91 23.63 -58.93
C PHE A 617 -49.29 22.97 -58.90
N GLY A 618 -50.34 23.77 -58.68
CA GLY A 618 -51.73 23.31 -58.84
C GLY A 618 -51.97 22.74 -60.24
N PHE A 619 -52.81 21.71 -60.35
CA PHE A 619 -53.19 21.07 -61.61
C PHE A 619 -53.58 22.11 -62.67
N GLY A 620 -54.41 23.07 -62.24
CA GLY A 620 -54.73 24.29 -62.95
C GLY A 620 -55.76 24.09 -64.06
N LYS A 621 -56.43 25.19 -64.38
CA LYS A 621 -57.53 25.22 -65.34
C LYS A 621 -57.13 24.78 -66.75
N SER A 622 -55.94 25.15 -67.23
CA SER A 622 -55.49 24.79 -68.58
C SER A 622 -55.35 23.26 -68.76
N ARG A 623 -54.85 22.55 -67.74
CA ARG A 623 -54.75 21.09 -67.76
C ARG A 623 -56.11 20.44 -67.60
N PHE A 624 -56.98 21.02 -66.76
CA PHE A 624 -58.36 20.54 -66.62
C PHE A 624 -59.13 20.60 -67.94
N ILE A 625 -59.06 21.74 -68.65
CA ILE A 625 -59.64 21.92 -69.98
C ILE A 625 -59.08 20.90 -70.98
N ALA A 626 -57.75 20.69 -71.00
CA ALA A 626 -57.14 19.69 -71.86
C ALA A 626 -57.60 18.26 -71.54
N MET A 627 -57.71 17.92 -70.26
CA MET A 627 -58.17 16.62 -69.78
C MET A 627 -59.62 16.37 -70.19
N ILE A 628 -60.54 17.29 -69.91
CA ILE A 628 -61.96 17.08 -70.27
C ILE A 628 -62.14 17.04 -71.79
N ARG A 629 -61.40 17.86 -72.56
CA ARG A 629 -61.43 17.79 -74.03
C ARG A 629 -61.03 16.41 -74.55
N HIS A 630 -59.96 15.84 -73.99
CA HIS A 630 -59.45 14.54 -74.43
C HIS A 630 -60.43 13.39 -74.14
N HIS A 631 -61.14 13.46 -73.02
CA HIS A 631 -61.99 12.36 -72.55
C HIS A 631 -63.49 12.57 -72.82
N ALA A 632 -63.93 13.73 -73.35
CA ALA A 632 -65.33 14.10 -73.47
C ALA A 632 -66.23 13.10 -74.23
N LYS A 633 -65.66 12.38 -75.21
CA LYS A 633 -66.38 11.37 -76.00
C LYS A 633 -66.36 9.97 -75.38
N LEU A 634 -65.54 9.73 -74.36
CA LEU A 634 -65.54 8.44 -73.66
C LEU A 634 -66.87 8.20 -72.95
N ASP A 635 -67.16 6.93 -72.65
CA ASP A 635 -68.21 6.57 -71.72
C ASP A 635 -67.93 7.20 -70.34
N LEU A 636 -68.96 7.72 -69.67
CA LEU A 636 -68.79 8.49 -68.43
C LEU A 636 -68.16 7.65 -67.31
N ALA A 637 -68.40 6.34 -67.30
CA ALA A 637 -67.73 5.42 -66.40
C ALA A 637 -66.21 5.36 -66.64
N LEU A 638 -65.78 5.37 -67.90
CA LEU A 638 -64.36 5.42 -68.28
C LEU A 638 -63.77 6.81 -68.05
N GLN A 639 -64.57 7.88 -68.22
CA GLN A 639 -64.14 9.23 -67.86
C GLN A 639 -63.80 9.34 -66.37
N LYS A 640 -64.57 8.70 -65.48
CA LYS A 640 -64.26 8.64 -64.05
C LYS A 640 -62.85 8.11 -63.78
N LEU A 641 -62.53 6.98 -64.40
CA LEU A 641 -61.24 6.30 -64.24
C LEU A 641 -60.12 7.17 -64.81
N ALA A 642 -60.34 7.78 -65.97
CA ALA A 642 -59.38 8.68 -66.59
C ALA A 642 -59.12 9.95 -65.77
N ILE A 643 -60.16 10.52 -65.13
CA ILE A 643 -60.04 11.65 -64.21
C ILE A 643 -59.18 11.24 -63.00
N ALA A 644 -59.50 10.11 -62.37
CA ALA A 644 -58.77 9.59 -61.22
C ALA A 644 -57.29 9.31 -61.54
N GLU A 645 -57.02 8.64 -62.67
CA GLU A 645 -55.67 8.31 -63.11
C GLU A 645 -54.86 9.56 -63.49
N THR A 646 -55.49 10.53 -64.16
CA THR A 646 -54.84 11.79 -64.53
C THR A 646 -54.46 12.60 -63.30
N LEU A 647 -55.35 12.64 -62.29
CA LEU A 647 -55.08 13.31 -61.03
C LEU A 647 -53.99 12.60 -60.23
N ALA A 648 -54.06 11.28 -60.08
CA ALA A 648 -53.06 10.49 -59.35
C ALA A 648 -51.66 10.61 -59.97
N ARG A 649 -51.57 10.57 -61.31
CA ARG A 649 -50.31 10.78 -62.03
C ARG A 649 -49.75 12.19 -61.84
N TYR A 650 -50.61 13.20 -61.80
CA TYR A 650 -50.16 14.56 -61.56
C TYR A 650 -49.73 14.78 -60.10
N GLN A 651 -50.48 14.24 -59.13
CA GLN A 651 -50.21 14.37 -57.71
C GLN A 651 -48.83 13.84 -57.31
N ASP A 652 -48.37 12.74 -57.92
CA ASP A 652 -47.00 12.22 -57.82
C ASP A 652 -46.42 12.25 -56.39
N GLY A 653 -47.14 11.63 -55.44
CA GLY A 653 -46.73 11.53 -54.03
C GLY A 653 -46.96 12.78 -53.17
N HIS A 654 -47.42 13.89 -53.73
CA HIS A 654 -47.81 15.07 -52.94
C HIS A 654 -49.09 14.76 -52.13
N PRO A 655 -49.25 15.31 -50.91
CA PRO A 655 -50.48 15.15 -50.16
C PRO A 655 -51.66 15.79 -50.91
N GLN A 656 -52.85 15.23 -50.70
CA GLN A 656 -54.07 15.87 -51.19
C GLN A 656 -54.24 17.22 -50.48
N ARG A 657 -54.46 18.29 -51.25
CA ARG A 657 -54.45 19.65 -50.68
C ARG A 657 -55.80 20.04 -50.09
N ASP A 658 -56.88 19.68 -50.78
CA ASP A 658 -58.25 19.98 -50.39
C ASP A 658 -59.21 18.86 -50.80
N ASP A 659 -60.48 18.95 -50.43
CA ASP A 659 -61.51 18.01 -50.87
C ASP A 659 -61.75 18.13 -52.38
N ILE A 660 -62.00 17.01 -53.07
CA ILE A 660 -62.06 16.97 -54.54
C ILE A 660 -63.41 16.41 -55.01
N THR A 661 -64.12 17.20 -55.82
CA THR A 661 -65.36 16.78 -56.46
C THR A 661 -65.39 17.14 -57.93
N VAL A 662 -65.66 16.16 -58.79
CA VAL A 662 -65.97 16.34 -60.22
C VAL A 662 -67.26 15.60 -60.56
N LEU A 663 -68.29 16.36 -60.93
CA LEU A 663 -69.58 15.84 -61.40
C LEU A 663 -69.68 16.04 -62.91
N SER A 664 -69.96 14.96 -63.64
CA SER A 664 -70.09 14.97 -65.10
C SER A 664 -71.43 14.38 -65.53
N PHE A 665 -72.02 14.93 -66.59
CA PHE A 665 -73.27 14.41 -67.17
C PHE A 665 -73.34 14.63 -68.68
N ARG A 666 -74.02 13.72 -69.39
CA ARG A 666 -74.23 13.79 -70.85
C ARG A 666 -75.60 13.23 -71.19
N PHE A 667 -76.37 13.98 -71.97
CA PHE A 667 -77.65 13.53 -72.50
C PHE A 667 -77.57 13.45 -74.02
N ASP A 668 -77.78 12.25 -74.54
CA ASP A 668 -77.89 12.02 -75.97
C ASP A 668 -79.36 12.20 -76.39
N ASP A 669 -79.62 12.38 -77.68
CA ASP A 669 -81.00 12.41 -78.18
C ASP A 669 -81.75 11.13 -77.81
N ALA A 670 -82.99 11.28 -77.35
CA ALA A 670 -83.83 10.13 -77.02
C ALA A 670 -83.85 9.14 -78.21
N PRO A 671 -83.69 7.82 -77.98
CA PRO A 671 -83.80 6.86 -79.07
C PRO A 671 -85.18 7.02 -79.72
N GLY A 672 -85.16 7.45 -80.99
CA GLY A 672 -86.33 7.35 -81.84
C GLY A 672 -86.84 5.92 -81.80
N ASN A 673 -88.08 5.79 -81.34
CA ASN A 673 -89.04 4.72 -81.60
C ASN A 673 -88.51 3.60 -82.52
N THR A 674 -87.85 2.58 -81.97
CA THR A 674 -87.76 1.26 -82.60
C THR A 674 -88.91 0.40 -82.06
N LYS A 675 -90.09 0.62 -82.61
CA LYS A 675 -91.09 -0.45 -82.78
C LYS A 675 -91.07 -0.82 -84.26
N THR A 676 -90.79 -2.10 -84.53
CA THR A 676 -91.14 -2.88 -85.76
C THR A 676 -91.12 -2.14 -87.09
#